data_AF-A0A7C2SVQ6-F1
#
_entry.id   AF-A0A7C2SVQ6-F1
#
_cell.length_a   1.000
_cell.length_b   1.000
_cell.length_c   1.000
_cell.angle_alpha   90.00
_cell.angle_beta   90.00
_cell.angle_gamma   90.00
#
_symmetry.space_group_name_H-M   'P 1'
#
loop_
_entity.id
_entity.type
_entity.pdbx_description
1 polymer ?
#
loop_
_entity_poly.entity_id
_entity_poly.type
_entity_poly.pdbx_seq_one_letter_code
_entity_poly.pdbx_strand_id
1 'polypeptide(L)'
;LGLAAEDQDRLDNALSGSPIDPQGNILSLMISVAGSGKVAVSAALAGNVINNTVSTTVDDSTVLAGINAVTGDVINAAADVTMAALSKVGIIAVTVGVAGSGNVAVQATGFGNVITNTVASSVQGNATVSSGHDFSLTAYDQSTIRSLAIGVAASGSAAVSALIGANVVTNSVTAQIAGSEVSSGGAMTVDAQNSSAIYSFAGGVAASGSVAVQVSLAANVVANRTEASINDRTFDEDGNVVEGVTVASVVDAGGFLSLTADDTSSIDAIGIGVSGSGTVAVGVALSANVIANSVVAAVEGSTVDAGGSVGLAAESEAIIRAIAIGVSGSGTVAVQVTAMGNVITNTVSATITDAIVTAADDVTLAASDIAPSVIPEWMVSAEDMDDINKSLEDSPIDLDASILAINISVAGSGAVAVNGAFTGNVITNTIVSSIEDATVTATTGKVVLASDSKARIIAATVGVGASGAVAVNVTGFGNVIVNRVEASITDGAVVTTGTDVLMSAVDDSSISSIGLSVAGSGAVAVSVIVGANVITNDVAAEINDATVDSGGAIGLIASQEAAIFSFAGGVAATGAVSVQVSLAANVITNTTEASIVESTIDADGDVSLTASDISSIDSFAFGVSGSGAVAVGVALSANVIANTVSASIENSTVSAGGAVSLTAESEAIIRAVSLGVSGSGAVAVQVTAMGNVIANHVLATITGSTVTAVNDIILEASDIAPSAIPAWMVPADKMDDINESLEDSPIDLDANIVALNISVAGSGAVAVNGALTGNVIANTVRADIDDASIVRAGIDLDDVVVNAAAAVGLLASSRSRIIAITVGVGASGAVAVNATGFGNVITNTVETSVRGGSVVKSGADVILMAEDDASISSIGLSVAGSGAVAVSVIAGANVITNTVVSQVAGSTIDSGGAVDISATEDADIYGFAGGVAAAAVGVQLSLAANVITNTTEASINDRVFNEDGSIDESAAAPSSVTADDDVWLSALDTSTIDAVAFGLAFGGVAVGGVLSANVITNDIATAVENSTVDAGGLMSLSAESSAVIRSLNLGVSGAAGVAVTVNAMGNTITNSVTADIIDSTVTADDYVIMTARDGVPGSTPALNVPTDREGEVTAAFDDTESPFGFDSFTDANILAMNISISGSGLVAVDVNLTGNVIANTVLTTIDNSTVTAEGGNLTMSAESSAAITSISLGVGASGGVAVGAVAFGNVITNTVESIIQNGSDVEAGGALAVGAADRSSIGSIG
;
A
#
# COMPACT_ATOMS: atom_id res chain seq x y z
N LEU A 1 52.53 -10.92 16.80
CA LEU A 1 53.57 -10.05 17.39
C LEU A 1 52.98 -9.49 18.68
N GLY A 2 53.44 -9.88 19.86
CA GLY A 2 52.86 -9.42 21.13
C GLY A 2 53.55 -8.17 21.67
N LEU A 3 52.78 -7.13 22.00
CA LEU A 3 53.22 -5.97 22.79
C LEU A 3 53.44 -6.39 24.26
N ALA A 4 54.16 -5.57 25.02
CA ALA A 4 54.21 -5.74 26.48
C ALA A 4 52.81 -5.46 27.08
N ALA A 5 52.44 -6.14 28.17
CA ALA A 5 51.09 -6.04 28.75
C ALA A 5 50.65 -4.58 29.05
N GLU A 6 51.54 -3.72 29.55
CA GLU A 6 51.23 -2.29 29.77
C GLU A 6 50.98 -1.52 28.46
N ASP A 7 51.64 -1.89 27.36
CA ASP A 7 51.43 -1.26 26.06
C ASP A 7 50.18 -1.81 25.37
N GLN A 8 49.83 -3.08 25.62
CA GLN A 8 48.55 -3.67 25.20
C GLN A 8 47.39 -3.02 25.95
N ASP A 9 47.45 -2.87 27.28
CA ASP A 9 46.42 -2.17 28.06
C ASP A 9 46.28 -0.70 27.65
N ARG A 10 47.38 -0.04 27.25
CA ARG A 10 47.33 1.33 26.72
C ARG A 10 46.75 1.39 25.31
N LEU A 11 47.05 0.40 24.48
CA LEU A 11 46.47 0.27 23.15
C LEU A 11 44.97 -0.03 23.26
N ASP A 12 44.58 -1.00 24.08
CA ASP A 12 43.20 -1.39 24.34
C ASP A 12 42.41 -0.24 24.98
N ASN A 13 43.00 0.53 25.91
CA ASN A 13 42.37 1.76 26.41
C ASN A 13 42.29 2.89 25.37
N ALA A 14 43.28 3.00 24.47
CA ALA A 14 43.26 4.00 23.40
C ALA A 14 42.32 3.63 22.24
N LEU A 15 42.05 2.33 22.08
CA LEU A 15 41.12 1.74 21.12
C LEU A 15 39.76 1.41 21.74
N SER A 16 39.59 1.62 23.06
CA SER A 16 38.34 1.42 23.79
C SER A 16 37.27 2.36 23.23
N GLY A 17 36.16 1.81 22.77
CA GLY A 17 35.10 2.53 22.06
C GLY A 17 35.41 2.86 20.59
N SER A 18 36.55 2.41 20.04
CA SER A 18 36.90 2.58 18.62
C SER A 18 36.53 1.35 17.79
N PRO A 19 36.26 1.49 16.47
CA PRO A 19 35.95 0.37 15.58
C PRO A 19 37.21 -0.44 15.17
N ILE A 20 38.31 -0.39 15.92
CA ILE A 20 39.54 -1.12 15.63
C ILE A 20 39.82 -2.07 16.80
N ASP A 21 39.45 -3.34 16.63
CA ASP A 21 39.87 -4.44 17.52
C ASP A 21 41.23 -4.98 17.01
N PRO A 22 42.29 -5.01 17.83
CA PRO A 22 43.60 -5.53 17.42
C PRO A 22 43.63 -7.05 17.16
N GLN A 23 42.55 -7.82 17.39
CA GLN A 23 42.50 -9.28 17.23
C GLN A 23 42.25 -9.79 15.79
N GLY A 24 42.98 -9.29 14.80
CA GLY A 24 42.94 -9.81 13.42
C GLY A 24 44.02 -10.86 13.11
N ASN A 25 43.74 -11.82 12.22
CA ASN A 25 44.75 -12.76 11.69
C ASN A 25 45.80 -12.05 10.84
N ILE A 26 45.37 -11.05 10.06
CA ILE A 26 46.25 -10.20 9.23
C ILE A 26 46.08 -8.75 9.65
N LEU A 27 47.19 -8.10 10.03
CA LEU A 27 47.31 -6.65 10.15
C LEU A 27 48.25 -6.14 9.05
N SER A 28 47.70 -5.37 8.10
CA SER A 28 48.43 -4.79 6.98
C SER A 28 48.45 -3.26 7.08
N LEU A 29 49.65 -2.67 7.17
CA LEU A 29 49.85 -1.23 7.25
C LEU A 29 50.74 -0.75 6.10
N MET A 30 50.17 0.00 5.17
CA MET A 30 50.87 0.56 4.01
C MET A 30 50.85 2.08 4.05
N ILE A 31 52.01 2.70 4.28
CA ILE A 31 52.16 4.16 4.32
C ILE A 31 53.13 4.60 3.23
N SER A 32 52.69 5.50 2.36
CA SER A 32 53.50 6.06 1.27
C SER A 32 53.43 7.58 1.32
N VAL A 33 54.60 8.23 1.39
CA VAL A 33 54.71 9.70 1.46
C VAL A 33 55.73 10.15 0.43
N ALA A 34 55.31 10.99 -0.52
CA ALA A 34 56.15 11.56 -1.56
C ALA A 34 56.16 13.10 -1.48
N GLY A 35 57.35 13.69 -1.46
CA GLY A 35 57.55 15.15 -1.49
C GLY A 35 58.57 15.54 -2.54
N SER A 36 58.26 16.53 -3.39
CA SER A 36 59.25 17.06 -4.35
C SER A 36 58.98 18.48 -4.81
N GLY A 37 60.00 19.16 -5.36
CA GLY A 37 59.83 20.51 -5.91
C GLY A 37 59.04 20.62 -7.22
N LYS A 38 58.80 19.51 -7.95
CA LYS A 38 58.10 19.54 -9.26
C LYS A 38 57.02 18.48 -9.42
N VAL A 39 57.33 17.20 -9.22
CA VAL A 39 56.37 16.09 -9.34
C VAL A 39 56.50 15.15 -8.15
N ALA A 40 55.42 14.92 -7.40
CA ALA A 40 55.34 13.91 -6.36
C ALA A 40 54.31 12.87 -6.75
N VAL A 41 54.69 11.60 -6.70
CA VAL A 41 53.78 10.46 -6.93
C VAL A 41 53.93 9.53 -5.73
N SER A 42 52.82 9.25 -5.06
CA SER A 42 52.74 8.27 -3.98
C SER A 42 51.64 7.26 -4.29
N ALA A 43 51.89 6.01 -3.92
CA ALA A 43 50.90 4.94 -3.96
C ALA A 43 51.02 4.05 -2.72
N ALA A 44 49.89 3.73 -2.10
CA ALA A 44 49.79 2.81 -0.96
C ALA A 44 48.62 1.84 -1.21
N LEU A 45 48.94 0.59 -1.52
CA LEU A 45 47.96 -0.45 -1.81
C LEU A 45 48.18 -1.63 -0.86
N ALA A 46 47.11 -2.12 -0.24
CA ALA A 46 47.12 -3.36 0.54
C ALA A 46 46.17 -4.38 -0.11
N GLY A 47 46.61 -5.63 -0.22
CA GLY A 47 45.76 -6.72 -0.67
C GLY A 47 45.99 -7.92 0.22
N ASN A 48 44.94 -8.42 0.87
CA ASN A 48 45.05 -9.53 1.82
C ASN A 48 43.97 -10.56 1.50
N VAL A 49 44.33 -11.83 1.60
CA VAL A 49 43.43 -12.96 1.33
C VAL A 49 43.55 -13.95 2.47
N ILE A 50 42.42 -14.34 3.04
CA ILE A 50 42.30 -15.51 3.92
C ILE A 50 41.41 -16.51 3.21
N ASN A 51 41.91 -17.73 3.03
CA ASN A 51 41.12 -18.88 2.62
C ASN A 51 41.21 -19.90 3.75
N ASN A 52 40.10 -20.15 4.44
CA ASN A 52 40.07 -21.00 5.62
C ASN A 52 39.00 -22.09 5.48
N THR A 53 39.35 -23.30 5.93
CA THR A 53 38.46 -24.46 5.90
C THR A 53 38.56 -25.17 7.24
N VAL A 54 37.44 -25.33 7.93
CA VAL A 54 37.34 -26.05 9.20
C VAL A 54 36.25 -27.10 9.05
N SER A 55 36.59 -28.38 9.21
CA SER A 55 35.61 -29.46 9.07
C SER A 55 35.69 -30.46 10.22
N THR A 56 34.55 -30.96 10.65
CA THR A 56 34.41 -32.13 11.53
C THR A 56 33.46 -33.14 10.90
N THR A 57 33.96 -34.33 10.58
CA THR A 57 33.21 -35.30 9.77
C THR A 57 33.27 -36.71 10.36
N VAL A 58 32.14 -37.40 10.37
CA VAL A 58 32.05 -38.87 10.48
C VAL A 58 31.62 -39.40 9.13
N ASP A 59 32.46 -40.24 8.51
CA ASP A 59 32.27 -40.73 7.14
C ASP A 59 32.42 -42.26 7.11
N ASP A 60 31.44 -42.97 6.54
CA ASP A 60 31.39 -44.43 6.39
C ASP A 60 31.86 -45.18 7.66
N SER A 61 31.40 -44.73 8.82
CA SER A 61 31.92 -45.14 10.13
C SER A 61 30.81 -45.39 11.15
N THR A 62 31.07 -46.31 12.08
CA THR A 62 30.18 -46.58 13.22
C THR A 62 30.70 -45.90 14.50
N VAL A 63 29.92 -44.99 15.09
CA VAL A 63 30.21 -44.30 16.35
C VAL A 63 29.15 -44.64 17.39
N LEU A 64 29.54 -45.24 18.51
CA LEU A 64 28.63 -45.66 19.59
C LEU A 64 29.06 -45.04 20.92
N ALA A 65 28.31 -44.07 21.43
CA ALA A 65 28.55 -43.42 22.70
C ALA A 65 27.55 -43.91 23.76
N GLY A 66 28.00 -44.76 24.69
CA GLY A 66 27.12 -45.31 25.73
C GLY A 66 26.13 -46.38 25.25
N ILE A 67 26.34 -46.91 24.03
CA ILE A 67 25.55 -47.96 23.40
C ILE A 67 26.34 -49.27 23.33
N ASN A 68 25.69 -50.39 23.58
CA ASN A 68 26.29 -51.72 23.46
C ASN A 68 26.38 -52.13 21.98
N ALA A 69 27.59 -52.25 21.45
CA ALA A 69 27.86 -52.61 20.06
C ALA A 69 27.29 -53.95 19.57
N VAL A 70 26.84 -54.84 20.48
CA VAL A 70 26.24 -56.14 20.12
C VAL A 70 24.73 -56.14 20.28
N THR A 71 24.21 -55.49 21.33
CA THR A 71 22.77 -55.55 21.66
C THR A 71 21.99 -54.29 21.29
N GLY A 72 22.65 -53.17 21.03
CA GLY A 72 22.01 -51.87 20.85
C GLY A 72 21.53 -51.22 22.16
N ASP A 73 21.67 -51.89 23.31
CA ASP A 73 21.17 -51.36 24.58
C ASP A 73 21.97 -50.13 25.03
N VAL A 74 21.26 -49.15 25.59
CA VAL A 74 21.87 -48.03 26.33
C VAL A 74 22.52 -48.55 27.60
N ILE A 75 23.86 -48.55 27.64
CA ILE A 75 24.67 -48.94 28.82
C ILE A 75 25.13 -47.73 29.62
N ASN A 76 25.07 -46.52 29.04
CA ASN A 76 25.30 -45.26 29.73
C ASN A 76 24.38 -44.16 29.16
N ALA A 77 23.30 -43.86 29.87
CA ALA A 77 22.28 -42.88 29.48
C ALA A 77 22.70 -41.40 29.69
N ALA A 78 23.99 -41.15 29.91
CA ALA A 78 24.58 -39.81 30.02
C ALA A 78 25.74 -39.63 29.02
N ALA A 79 25.77 -40.45 27.97
CA ALA A 79 26.81 -40.41 26.96
C ALA A 79 26.31 -39.68 25.71
N ASP A 80 26.89 -38.51 25.45
CA ASP A 80 26.55 -37.67 24.30
C ASP A 80 27.51 -37.88 23.13
N VAL A 81 27.07 -37.49 21.93
CA VAL A 81 27.94 -37.25 20.78
C VAL A 81 27.85 -35.78 20.41
N THR A 82 29.00 -35.09 20.40
CA THR A 82 29.07 -33.66 20.03
C THR A 82 30.17 -33.48 18.98
N MET A 83 29.82 -32.84 17.87
CA MET A 83 30.73 -32.49 16.78
C MET A 83 30.61 -30.99 16.51
N ALA A 84 31.74 -30.28 16.53
CA ALA A 84 31.74 -28.83 16.34
C ALA A 84 32.87 -28.38 15.42
N ALA A 85 32.53 -27.63 14.38
CA ALA A 85 33.47 -26.91 13.53
C ALA A 85 33.32 -25.40 13.82
N LEU A 86 34.40 -24.77 14.34
CA LEU A 86 34.38 -23.37 14.77
C LEU A 86 35.48 -22.58 14.04
N SER A 87 35.12 -21.45 13.45
CA SER A 87 36.05 -20.53 12.77
C SER A 87 35.88 -19.10 13.27
N LYS A 88 37.01 -18.41 13.43
CA LYS A 88 37.08 -16.97 13.68
C LYS A 88 38.23 -16.37 12.90
N VAL A 89 37.93 -15.52 11.92
CA VAL A 89 38.92 -14.92 11.01
C VAL A 89 38.74 -13.40 10.88
N GLY A 90 39.85 -12.68 10.77
CA GLY A 90 39.85 -11.22 10.71
C GLY A 90 40.98 -10.62 9.87
N ILE A 91 40.67 -9.59 9.07
CA ILE A 91 41.65 -8.75 8.36
C ILE A 91 41.53 -7.30 8.82
N ILE A 92 42.66 -6.67 9.15
CA ILE A 92 42.77 -5.24 9.39
C ILE A 92 43.73 -4.65 8.36
N ALA A 93 43.24 -3.74 7.51
CA ALA A 93 44.02 -3.12 6.44
C ALA A 93 43.99 -1.59 6.54
N VAL A 94 45.14 -0.97 6.80
CA VAL A 94 45.28 0.49 6.87
C VAL A 94 46.23 0.97 5.78
N THR A 95 45.74 1.83 4.89
CA THR A 95 46.50 2.42 3.80
C THR A 95 46.49 3.95 3.88
N VAL A 96 47.68 4.55 3.90
CA VAL A 96 47.85 6.01 4.00
C VAL A 96 48.77 6.50 2.90
N GLY A 97 48.29 7.49 2.17
CA GLY A 97 48.97 8.05 1.04
C GLY A 97 49.06 9.57 1.11
N VAL A 98 50.27 10.12 0.99
CA VAL A 98 50.47 11.57 0.91
C VAL A 98 51.41 11.93 -0.24
N ALA A 99 50.96 12.81 -1.14
CA ALA A 99 51.78 13.41 -2.21
C ALA A 99 51.77 14.94 -2.13
N GLY A 100 52.94 15.56 -2.00
CA GLY A 100 53.11 17.01 -1.95
C GLY A 100 54.11 17.53 -2.97
N SER A 101 53.73 18.50 -3.82
CA SER A 101 54.66 19.07 -4.81
C SER A 101 54.46 20.53 -5.21
N GLY A 102 55.50 21.15 -5.77
CA GLY A 102 55.41 22.51 -6.33
C GLY A 102 54.58 22.62 -7.63
N ASN A 103 54.44 21.55 -8.41
CA ASN A 103 53.70 21.59 -9.69
C ASN A 103 52.64 20.47 -9.78
N VAL A 104 53.04 19.18 -9.73
CA VAL A 104 52.11 18.04 -9.84
C VAL A 104 52.21 17.11 -8.64
N ALA A 105 51.09 16.78 -8.00
CA ALA A 105 51.00 15.76 -6.96
C ALA A 105 49.96 14.70 -7.36
N VAL A 106 50.35 13.43 -7.31
CA VAL A 106 49.46 12.30 -7.60
C VAL A 106 49.54 11.31 -6.45
N GLN A 107 48.39 10.99 -5.85
CA GLN A 107 48.22 9.98 -4.83
C GLN A 107 47.26 8.90 -5.33
N ALA A 108 47.61 7.64 -5.11
CA ALA A 108 46.69 6.52 -5.27
C ALA A 108 46.73 5.63 -4.02
N THR A 109 45.66 5.58 -3.26
CA THR A 109 45.55 4.74 -2.05
C THR A 109 44.46 3.69 -2.29
N GLY A 110 44.60 2.49 -1.73
CA GLY A 110 43.52 1.51 -1.82
C GLY A 110 43.75 0.24 -1.04
N PHE A 111 42.68 -0.51 -0.86
CA PHE A 111 42.71 -1.85 -0.26
C PHE A 111 41.83 -2.81 -1.04
N GLY A 112 42.21 -4.10 -1.02
CA GLY A 112 41.47 -5.20 -1.62
C GLY A 112 41.57 -6.42 -0.71
N ASN A 113 40.57 -6.65 0.13
CA ASN A 113 40.62 -7.75 1.09
C ASN A 113 39.56 -8.81 0.78
N VAL A 114 39.94 -10.07 0.87
CA VAL A 114 39.04 -11.20 0.62
C VAL A 114 39.15 -12.18 1.79
N ILE A 115 38.02 -12.55 2.37
CA ILE A 115 37.88 -13.71 3.25
C ILE A 115 36.98 -14.71 2.51
N THR A 116 37.48 -15.92 2.33
CA THR A 116 36.68 -17.06 1.90
C THR A 116 36.78 -18.12 2.98
N ASN A 117 35.66 -18.48 3.57
CA ASN A 117 35.64 -19.39 4.69
C ASN A 117 34.62 -20.52 4.50
N THR A 118 35.03 -21.74 4.80
CA THR A 118 34.18 -22.94 4.71
C THR A 118 34.21 -23.66 6.05
N VAL A 119 33.08 -23.74 6.74
CA VAL A 119 32.93 -24.43 8.02
C VAL A 119 31.90 -25.54 7.86
N ALA A 120 32.28 -26.78 8.11
CA ALA A 120 31.39 -27.92 7.92
C ALA A 120 31.42 -28.87 9.12
N SER A 121 30.25 -29.25 9.64
CA SER A 121 30.10 -30.35 10.57
C SER A 121 29.16 -31.38 9.94
N SER A 122 29.61 -32.62 9.72
CA SER A 122 28.84 -33.59 8.93
C SER A 122 28.89 -35.03 9.45
N VAL A 123 27.76 -35.73 9.36
CA VAL A 123 27.68 -37.20 9.38
C VAL A 123 27.27 -37.64 7.98
N GLN A 124 28.08 -38.45 7.32
CA GLN A 124 27.91 -38.78 5.90
C GLN A 124 28.40 -40.20 5.53
N GLY A 125 28.16 -40.59 4.28
CA GLY A 125 28.78 -41.75 3.67
C GLY A 125 28.29 -43.10 4.20
N ASN A 126 27.00 -43.24 4.51
CA ASN A 126 26.44 -44.42 5.19
C ASN A 126 26.98 -44.64 6.61
N ALA A 127 27.32 -43.58 7.32
CA ALA A 127 27.73 -43.68 8.71
C ALA A 127 26.57 -44.12 9.62
N THR A 128 26.91 -44.75 10.75
CA THR A 128 25.96 -45.09 11.83
C THR A 128 26.44 -44.44 13.12
N VAL A 129 25.69 -43.48 13.66
CA VAL A 129 26.02 -42.78 14.90
C VAL A 129 24.93 -42.98 15.93
N SER A 130 25.25 -43.45 17.14
CA SER A 130 24.27 -43.62 18.20
C SER A 130 24.80 -43.14 19.56
N SER A 131 24.03 -42.30 20.25
CA SER A 131 24.34 -41.76 21.58
C SER A 131 23.33 -42.22 22.65
N GLY A 132 23.79 -42.39 23.89
CA GLY A 132 22.94 -42.78 25.02
C GLY A 132 22.11 -41.63 25.59
N HIS A 133 22.42 -40.38 25.22
CA HIS A 133 21.67 -39.18 25.58
C HIS A 133 21.65 -38.22 24.38
N ASP A 134 22.33 -37.06 24.40
CA ASP A 134 22.15 -36.06 23.35
C ASP A 134 23.07 -36.29 22.13
N PHE A 135 22.64 -35.78 20.97
CA PHE A 135 23.47 -35.67 19.76
C PHE A 135 23.48 -34.22 19.28
N SER A 136 24.65 -33.65 19.01
CA SER A 136 24.78 -32.27 18.55
C SER A 136 25.83 -32.12 17.45
N LEU A 137 25.43 -31.40 16.39
CA LEU A 137 26.23 -31.06 15.22
C LEU A 137 26.23 -29.54 15.06
N THR A 138 27.36 -28.87 15.33
CA THR A 138 27.45 -27.40 15.27
C THR A 138 28.51 -26.94 14.25
N ALA A 139 28.16 -25.98 13.41
CA ALA A 139 29.07 -25.26 12.53
C ALA A 139 28.94 -23.75 12.79
N TYR A 140 30.03 -23.08 13.17
CA TYR A 140 30.01 -21.64 13.52
C TYR A 140 31.15 -20.90 12.83
N ASP A 141 30.84 -19.80 12.12
CA ASP A 141 31.83 -18.86 11.60
C ASP A 141 31.64 -17.42 12.08
N GLN A 142 32.78 -16.76 12.33
CA GLN A 142 32.85 -15.32 12.51
C GLN A 142 33.94 -14.72 11.60
N SER A 143 33.53 -13.93 10.62
CA SER A 143 34.42 -13.32 9.62
C SER A 143 34.35 -11.79 9.65
N THR A 144 35.49 -11.13 9.84
CA THR A 144 35.55 -9.66 9.96
C THR A 144 36.61 -9.01 9.06
N ILE A 145 36.24 -7.94 8.35
CA ILE A 145 37.20 -7.09 7.62
C ILE A 145 37.08 -5.65 8.10
N ARG A 146 38.19 -5.05 8.53
CA ARG A 146 38.27 -3.64 8.91
C ARG A 146 39.30 -2.92 8.05
N SER A 147 38.84 -2.04 7.17
CA SER A 147 39.65 -1.38 6.15
C SER A 147 39.58 0.13 6.23
N LEU A 148 40.74 0.79 6.23
CA LEU A 148 40.90 2.24 6.32
C LEU A 148 41.84 2.74 5.22
N ALA A 149 41.36 3.61 4.35
CA ALA A 149 42.15 4.31 3.34
C ALA A 149 42.09 5.84 3.54
N ILE A 150 43.27 6.46 3.66
CA ILE A 150 43.43 7.92 3.77
C ILE A 150 44.37 8.41 2.66
N GLY A 151 43.97 9.47 1.95
CA GLY A 151 44.72 10.00 0.80
C GLY A 151 44.78 11.53 0.79
N VAL A 152 45.97 12.09 0.60
CA VAL A 152 46.17 13.54 0.48
C VAL A 152 47.07 13.85 -0.72
N ALA A 153 46.57 14.63 -1.67
CA ALA A 153 47.37 15.20 -2.76
C ALA A 153 47.34 16.73 -2.71
N ALA A 154 48.51 17.38 -2.63
CA ALA A 154 48.61 18.83 -2.59
C ALA A 154 49.66 19.36 -3.59
N SER A 155 49.29 20.33 -4.43
CA SER A 155 50.26 20.92 -5.37
C SER A 155 50.02 22.38 -5.78
N GLY A 156 51.01 22.98 -6.46
CA GLY A 156 50.86 24.32 -7.04
C GLY A 156 50.05 24.38 -8.35
N SER A 157 49.88 23.28 -9.10
CA SER A 157 49.20 23.30 -10.40
C SER A 157 48.21 22.15 -10.65
N ALA A 158 48.59 20.89 -10.41
CA ALA A 158 47.67 19.74 -10.54
C ALA A 158 47.78 18.78 -9.35
N ALA A 159 46.68 18.50 -8.67
CA ALA A 159 46.58 17.50 -7.60
C ALA A 159 45.55 16.45 -7.97
N VAL A 160 45.96 15.18 -8.00
CA VAL A 160 45.08 14.05 -8.30
C VAL A 160 45.18 13.06 -7.16
N SER A 161 44.05 12.70 -6.57
CA SER A 161 43.96 11.71 -5.49
C SER A 161 42.86 10.71 -5.81
N ALA A 162 43.19 9.43 -5.77
CA ALA A 162 42.25 8.35 -5.99
C ALA A 162 42.34 7.36 -4.83
N LEU A 163 41.18 7.03 -4.25
CA LEU A 163 41.01 6.04 -3.21
C LEU A 163 40.02 4.98 -3.67
N ILE A 164 40.47 3.73 -3.73
CA ILE A 164 39.62 2.60 -4.11
C ILE A 164 39.76 1.51 -3.06
N GLY A 165 38.67 1.27 -2.33
CA GLY A 165 38.55 0.20 -1.35
C GLY A 165 37.58 -0.86 -1.84
N ALA A 166 38.00 -2.13 -1.78
CA ALA A 166 37.15 -3.28 -2.05
C ALA A 166 37.33 -4.33 -0.95
N ASN A 167 36.24 -4.83 -0.38
CA ASN A 167 36.27 -5.97 0.54
C ASN A 167 35.24 -7.02 0.14
N VAL A 168 35.60 -8.30 0.26
CA VAL A 168 34.70 -9.42 -0.02
C VAL A 168 34.79 -10.41 1.13
N VAL A 169 33.66 -10.77 1.70
CA VAL A 169 33.51 -11.93 2.62
C VAL A 169 32.61 -12.93 1.91
N THR A 170 33.06 -14.17 1.82
CA THR A 170 32.25 -15.28 1.31
C THR A 170 32.35 -16.45 2.26
N ASN A 171 31.25 -16.77 2.92
CA ASN A 171 31.20 -17.82 3.92
C ASN A 171 30.24 -18.94 3.49
N SER A 172 30.64 -20.17 3.76
CA SER A 172 29.81 -21.37 3.63
C SER A 172 29.86 -22.11 4.95
N VAL A 173 28.76 -22.12 5.69
CA VAL A 173 28.61 -22.80 6.97
C VAL A 173 27.55 -23.89 6.83
N THR A 174 27.93 -25.14 7.06
CA THR A 174 27.04 -26.30 6.86
C THR A 174 27.11 -27.25 8.04
N ALA A 175 25.97 -27.53 8.66
CA ALA A 175 25.78 -28.62 9.60
C ALA A 175 24.79 -29.62 8.97
N GLN A 176 25.21 -30.87 8.73
CA GLN A 176 24.34 -31.82 8.04
C GLN A 176 24.46 -33.30 8.46
N ILE A 177 23.35 -34.02 8.33
CA ILE A 177 23.28 -35.48 8.32
C ILE A 177 22.87 -35.91 6.91
N ALA A 178 23.70 -36.70 6.22
CA ALA A 178 23.48 -37.05 4.83
C ALA A 178 23.68 -38.54 4.56
N GLY A 179 22.68 -39.20 3.97
CA GLY A 179 22.65 -40.64 3.69
C GLY A 179 23.23 -41.52 4.80
N SER A 180 22.83 -41.27 6.04
CA SER A 180 23.39 -41.92 7.25
C SER A 180 22.32 -42.23 8.29
N GLU A 181 22.63 -43.13 9.22
CA GLU A 181 21.77 -43.50 10.34
C GLU A 181 22.26 -42.82 11.63
N VAL A 182 21.43 -41.99 12.26
CA VAL A 182 21.77 -41.26 13.49
C VAL A 182 20.68 -41.47 14.55
N SER A 183 21.05 -41.89 15.75
CA SER A 183 20.12 -42.09 16.87
C SER A 183 20.63 -41.45 18.17
N SER A 184 19.74 -40.83 18.94
CA SER A 184 20.05 -40.24 20.26
C SER A 184 19.03 -40.69 21.32
N GLY A 185 19.50 -40.98 22.54
CA GLY A 185 18.62 -41.28 23.67
C GLY A 185 17.90 -40.06 24.26
N GLY A 186 18.33 -38.85 23.90
CA GLY A 186 17.81 -37.55 24.31
C GLY A 186 17.62 -36.62 23.11
N ALA A 187 17.92 -35.33 23.26
CA ALA A 187 17.71 -34.32 22.23
C ALA A 187 18.73 -34.43 21.08
N MET A 188 18.30 -34.01 19.89
CA MET A 188 19.15 -33.91 18.71
C MET A 188 19.17 -32.48 18.17
N THR A 189 20.36 -31.92 17.95
CA THR A 189 20.53 -30.56 17.44
C THR A 189 21.49 -30.51 16.25
N VAL A 190 21.07 -29.86 15.17
CA VAL A 190 21.90 -29.52 14.00
C VAL A 190 21.87 -28.00 13.84
N ASP A 191 23.01 -27.34 14.02
CA ASP A 191 23.09 -25.89 14.21
C ASP A 191 24.20 -25.30 13.33
N ALA A 192 23.83 -24.38 12.45
CA ALA A 192 24.72 -23.68 11.53
C ALA A 192 24.58 -22.16 11.72
N GLN A 193 25.66 -21.48 12.08
CA GLN A 193 25.63 -20.05 12.39
C GLN A 193 26.77 -19.29 11.69
N ASN A 194 26.45 -18.13 11.14
CA ASN A 194 27.40 -17.31 10.41
C ASN A 194 27.29 -15.83 10.81
N SER A 195 28.42 -15.22 11.13
CA SER A 195 28.52 -13.81 11.46
C SER A 195 29.56 -13.11 10.59
N SER A 196 29.11 -12.22 9.71
CA SER A 196 29.95 -11.49 8.76
C SER A 196 29.89 -9.98 9.01
N ALA A 197 31.05 -9.32 9.11
CA ALA A 197 31.11 -7.88 9.27
C ALA A 197 32.22 -7.24 8.41
N ILE A 198 31.86 -6.21 7.65
CA ILE A 198 32.82 -5.36 6.91
C ILE A 198 32.70 -3.92 7.38
N TYR A 199 33.80 -3.37 7.89
CA TYR A 199 33.98 -1.93 8.10
C TYR A 199 34.93 -1.38 7.04
N SER A 200 34.51 -0.36 6.30
CA SER A 200 35.24 0.18 5.16
C SER A 200 35.19 1.71 5.14
N PHE A 201 36.35 2.35 5.24
CA PHE A 201 36.48 3.80 5.12
C PHE A 201 37.43 4.18 3.98
N ALA A 202 36.98 5.05 3.07
CA ALA A 202 37.79 5.64 2.00
C ALA A 202 37.65 7.17 2.00
N GLY A 203 38.62 7.88 2.59
CA GLY A 203 38.60 9.33 2.75
C GLY A 203 39.80 10.05 2.13
N GLY A 204 39.58 11.06 1.29
CA GLY A 204 40.69 11.79 0.67
C GLY A 204 40.47 13.25 0.36
N VAL A 205 41.59 13.97 0.25
CA VAL A 205 41.66 15.40 -0.09
C VAL A 205 42.61 15.64 -1.27
N ALA A 206 42.15 16.33 -2.31
CA ALA A 206 42.98 16.88 -3.38
C ALA A 206 42.93 18.41 -3.37
N ALA A 207 44.09 19.08 -3.25
CA ALA A 207 44.20 20.54 -3.21
C ALA A 207 45.22 21.08 -4.21
N SER A 208 44.83 22.05 -5.05
CA SER A 208 45.76 22.64 -6.02
C SER A 208 45.55 24.12 -6.34
N GLY A 209 46.57 24.78 -6.89
CA GLY A 209 46.44 26.13 -7.44
C GLY A 209 45.68 26.22 -8.76
N SER A 210 45.54 25.12 -9.53
CA SER A 210 44.83 25.16 -10.82
C SER A 210 43.86 23.99 -11.03
N VAL A 211 44.26 22.73 -10.85
CA VAL A 211 43.39 21.56 -11.07
C VAL A 211 43.46 20.61 -9.88
N ALA A 212 42.32 20.28 -9.29
CA ALA A 212 42.20 19.26 -8.26
C ALA A 212 41.18 18.18 -8.67
N VAL A 213 41.57 16.91 -8.59
CA VAL A 213 40.70 15.77 -8.85
C VAL A 213 40.76 14.82 -7.66
N GLN A 214 39.62 14.53 -7.05
CA GLN A 214 39.48 13.57 -5.95
C GLN A 214 38.45 12.51 -6.31
N VAL A 215 38.82 11.24 -6.21
CA VAL A 215 37.93 10.09 -6.36
C VAL A 215 38.01 9.24 -5.09
N SER A 216 36.90 8.91 -4.45
CA SER A 216 36.81 7.93 -3.38
C SER A 216 35.73 6.89 -3.69
N LEU A 217 36.05 5.61 -3.48
CA LEU A 217 35.12 4.49 -3.61
C LEU A 217 35.32 3.52 -2.44
N ALA A 218 34.23 3.21 -1.74
CA ALA A 218 34.15 2.07 -0.82
C ALA A 218 33.17 1.04 -1.43
N ALA A 219 33.68 -0.13 -1.81
CA ALA A 219 32.89 -1.21 -2.36
C ALA A 219 33.00 -2.46 -1.47
N ASN A 220 31.88 -3.06 -1.08
CA ASN A 220 31.90 -4.21 -0.17
C ASN A 220 30.87 -5.26 -0.58
N VAL A 221 31.24 -6.53 -0.45
CA VAL A 221 30.37 -7.67 -0.73
C VAL A 221 30.44 -8.64 0.44
N VAL A 222 29.28 -9.02 0.98
CA VAL A 222 29.13 -10.18 1.85
C VAL A 222 28.23 -11.17 1.12
N ALA A 223 28.70 -12.41 0.98
CA ALA A 223 27.93 -13.47 0.34
C ALA A 223 27.99 -14.72 1.21
N ASN A 224 26.90 -15.05 1.86
CA ASN A 224 26.87 -16.11 2.86
C ASN A 224 25.91 -17.23 2.45
N ARG A 225 26.34 -18.46 2.72
CA ARG A 225 25.50 -19.64 2.70
C ARG A 225 25.56 -20.30 4.08
N THR A 226 24.42 -20.45 4.73
CA THR A 226 24.27 -21.10 6.03
C THR A 226 23.23 -22.19 5.89
N GLU A 227 23.58 -23.43 6.21
CA GLU A 227 22.72 -24.60 5.99
C GLU A 227 22.76 -25.56 7.18
N ALA A 228 21.60 -25.85 7.75
CA ALA A 228 21.36 -26.94 8.71
C ALA A 228 20.41 -27.96 8.08
N SER A 229 20.86 -29.18 7.78
CA SER A 229 20.01 -30.12 7.04
C SER A 229 20.14 -31.60 7.41
N ILE A 230 19.05 -32.34 7.25
CA ILE A 230 19.03 -33.80 7.17
C ILE A 230 18.63 -34.12 5.74
N ASN A 231 19.50 -34.76 4.95
CA ASN A 231 19.27 -34.95 3.53
C ASN A 231 19.70 -36.33 3.03
N ASP A 232 19.38 -36.64 1.78
CA ASP A 232 19.69 -37.91 1.12
C ASP A 232 20.92 -37.84 0.18
N ARG A 233 21.70 -36.76 0.28
CA ARG A 233 22.83 -36.50 -0.62
C ARG A 233 23.93 -37.54 -0.39
N THR A 234 24.44 -38.07 -1.50
CA THR A 234 25.58 -38.99 -1.49
C THR A 234 26.87 -38.24 -1.82
N PHE A 235 27.96 -38.52 -1.10
CA PHE A 235 29.27 -37.90 -1.30
C PHE A 235 30.27 -38.91 -1.90
N ASP A 236 31.15 -38.46 -2.80
CA ASP A 236 32.28 -39.25 -3.32
C ASP A 236 33.48 -39.27 -2.35
N GLU A 237 34.53 -40.02 -2.68
CA GLU A 237 35.77 -40.10 -1.87
C GLU A 237 36.49 -38.75 -1.73
N ASP A 238 36.19 -37.78 -2.60
CA ASP A 238 36.74 -36.42 -2.58
C ASP A 238 35.82 -35.44 -1.82
N GLY A 239 34.67 -35.90 -1.31
CA GLY A 239 33.70 -35.11 -0.56
C GLY A 239 32.75 -34.27 -1.42
N ASN A 240 32.62 -34.55 -2.72
CA ASN A 240 31.68 -33.88 -3.62
C ASN A 240 30.35 -34.64 -3.70
N VAL A 241 29.25 -33.92 -3.91
CA VAL A 241 27.92 -34.54 -4.11
C VAL A 241 27.91 -35.32 -5.43
N VAL A 242 27.45 -36.57 -5.38
CA VAL A 242 27.23 -37.42 -6.54
C VAL A 242 25.81 -37.19 -7.08
N GLU A 243 25.69 -36.38 -8.11
CA GLU A 243 24.39 -36.09 -8.73
C GLU A 243 23.66 -37.37 -9.20
N GLY A 244 22.38 -37.49 -8.85
CA GLY A 244 21.50 -38.60 -9.25
C GLY A 244 21.68 -39.90 -8.46
N VAL A 245 22.51 -39.90 -7.40
CA VAL A 245 22.61 -41.00 -6.44
C VAL A 245 22.18 -40.49 -5.07
N THR A 246 21.07 -41.02 -4.57
CA THR A 246 20.52 -40.66 -3.26
C THR A 246 20.49 -41.87 -2.33
N VAL A 247 20.76 -41.62 -1.05
CA VAL A 247 20.60 -42.60 0.03
C VAL A 247 19.90 -41.85 1.16
N ALA A 248 18.71 -42.30 1.55
CA ALA A 248 17.95 -41.65 2.61
C ALA A 248 18.71 -41.65 3.94
N SER A 249 18.64 -40.53 4.67
CA SER A 249 19.03 -40.52 6.09
C SER A 249 17.93 -41.11 6.96
N VAL A 250 18.32 -41.80 8.03
CA VAL A 250 17.40 -42.31 9.05
C VAL A 250 17.80 -41.71 10.39
N VAL A 251 16.93 -40.89 10.97
CA VAL A 251 17.19 -40.13 12.20
C VAL A 251 16.16 -40.50 13.27
N ASP A 252 16.63 -40.92 14.45
CA ASP A 252 15.81 -41.28 15.61
C ASP A 252 16.26 -40.48 16.84
N ALA A 253 15.49 -39.45 17.21
CA ALA A 253 15.76 -38.61 18.38
C ALA A 253 14.84 -39.00 19.54
N GLY A 254 15.39 -39.47 20.66
CA GLY A 254 14.59 -39.82 21.85
C GLY A 254 13.89 -38.64 22.54
N GLY A 255 14.24 -37.40 22.18
CA GLY A 255 13.62 -36.13 22.62
C GLY A 255 13.27 -35.22 21.44
N PHE A 256 13.46 -33.91 21.60
CA PHE A 256 13.23 -32.95 20.50
C PHE A 256 14.37 -33.00 19.46
N LEU A 257 14.02 -32.74 18.20
CA LEU A 257 14.96 -32.50 17.10
C LEU A 257 14.89 -31.02 16.69
N SER A 258 16.05 -30.35 16.63
CA SER A 258 16.14 -28.94 16.20
C SER A 258 17.17 -28.80 15.08
N LEU A 259 16.76 -28.17 13.98
CA LEU A 259 17.62 -27.71 12.88
C LEU A 259 17.58 -26.18 12.86
N THR A 260 18.73 -25.54 13.05
CA THR A 260 18.82 -24.07 13.14
C THR A 260 19.89 -23.54 12.20
N ALA A 261 19.54 -22.58 11.36
CA ALA A 261 20.44 -21.89 10.44
C ALA A 261 20.31 -20.37 10.64
N ASP A 262 21.37 -19.71 11.11
CA ASP A 262 21.34 -18.26 11.41
C ASP A 262 22.44 -17.51 10.65
N ASP A 263 22.10 -16.39 9.99
CA ASP A 263 23.08 -15.50 9.35
C ASP A 263 22.92 -14.04 9.80
N THR A 264 23.94 -13.50 10.49
CA THR A 264 24.05 -12.07 10.78
C THR A 264 25.11 -11.44 9.88
N SER A 265 24.70 -10.54 8.98
CA SER A 265 25.58 -9.90 8.01
C SER A 265 25.51 -8.38 8.10
N SER A 266 26.68 -7.72 8.20
CA SER A 266 26.76 -6.26 8.29
C SER A 266 27.83 -5.64 7.41
N ILE A 267 27.48 -4.50 6.78
CA ILE A 267 28.42 -3.64 6.06
C ILE A 267 28.31 -2.20 6.56
N ASP A 268 29.41 -1.68 7.09
CA ASP A 268 29.61 -0.27 7.42
C ASP A 268 30.55 0.38 6.40
N ALA A 269 30.02 1.23 5.52
CA ALA A 269 30.76 1.79 4.39
C ALA A 269 30.74 3.32 4.38
N ILE A 270 31.90 3.96 4.48
CA ILE A 270 32.06 5.42 4.50
C ILE A 270 33.00 5.87 3.37
N GLY A 271 32.47 6.65 2.43
CA GLY A 271 33.23 7.26 1.32
C GLY A 271 33.24 8.78 1.40
N ILE A 272 34.42 9.40 1.59
CA ILE A 272 34.56 10.87 1.68
C ILE A 272 35.57 11.39 0.67
N GLY A 273 35.15 12.35 -0.17
CA GLY A 273 36.01 12.96 -1.19
C GLY A 273 35.93 14.48 -1.15
N VAL A 274 37.06 15.16 -0.90
CA VAL A 274 37.16 16.62 -0.94
C VAL A 274 38.14 17.07 -2.02
N SER A 275 37.70 17.93 -2.93
CA SER A 275 38.55 18.58 -3.95
C SER A 275 38.52 20.10 -3.83
N GLY A 276 39.69 20.74 -3.87
CA GLY A 276 39.83 22.19 -3.70
C GLY A 276 40.82 22.79 -4.71
N SER A 277 40.42 23.82 -5.46
CA SER A 277 41.22 24.36 -6.55
C SER A 277 41.09 25.86 -6.79
N GLY A 278 42.11 26.48 -7.37
CA GLY A 278 42.02 27.85 -7.88
C GLY A 278 41.22 28.00 -9.18
N THR A 279 41.14 26.96 -10.02
CA THR A 279 40.44 27.05 -11.32
C THR A 279 39.45 25.91 -11.57
N VAL A 280 39.85 24.65 -11.47
CA VAL A 280 38.98 23.49 -11.71
C VAL A 280 39.11 22.51 -10.55
N ALA A 281 37.98 22.16 -9.94
CA ALA A 281 37.89 21.08 -8.96
C ALA A 281 36.88 20.04 -9.46
N VAL A 282 37.26 18.77 -9.40
CA VAL A 282 36.39 17.63 -9.72
C VAL A 282 36.42 16.67 -8.53
N GLY A 283 35.28 16.43 -7.92
CA GLY A 283 35.12 15.45 -6.86
C GLY A 283 34.16 14.33 -7.28
N VAL A 284 34.52 13.11 -6.91
CA VAL A 284 33.71 11.91 -7.05
C VAL A 284 33.79 11.13 -5.74
N ALA A 285 32.65 10.86 -5.11
CA ALA A 285 32.56 10.02 -3.91
C ALA A 285 31.50 8.93 -4.13
N LEU A 286 31.89 7.67 -3.94
CA LEU A 286 31.08 6.50 -4.28
C LEU A 286 31.03 5.51 -3.11
N SER A 287 29.87 4.88 -2.92
CA SER A 287 29.69 3.74 -2.02
C SER A 287 28.84 2.67 -2.72
N ALA A 288 29.27 1.42 -2.71
CA ALA A 288 28.57 0.32 -3.38
C ALA A 288 28.63 -0.96 -2.54
N ASN A 289 27.51 -1.40 -1.99
CA ASN A 289 27.49 -2.49 -1.03
C ASN A 289 26.47 -3.55 -1.42
N VAL A 290 26.84 -4.81 -1.25
CA VAL A 290 25.97 -5.96 -1.53
C VAL A 290 26.05 -6.94 -0.36
N ILE A 291 24.90 -7.33 0.19
CA ILE A 291 24.76 -8.51 1.04
C ILE A 291 23.87 -9.50 0.28
N ALA A 292 24.33 -10.75 0.17
CA ALA A 292 23.56 -11.84 -0.41
C ALA A 292 23.63 -13.05 0.53
N ASN A 293 22.51 -13.39 1.15
CA ASN A 293 22.43 -14.47 2.13
C ASN A 293 21.51 -15.59 1.64
N SER A 294 21.96 -16.82 1.82
CA SER A 294 21.16 -18.03 1.64
C SER A 294 21.17 -18.81 2.95
N VAL A 295 20.03 -18.90 3.61
CA VAL A 295 19.88 -19.51 4.94
C VAL A 295 18.84 -20.63 4.82
N VAL A 296 19.24 -21.87 5.14
CA VAL A 296 18.40 -23.06 4.89
C VAL A 296 18.39 -23.97 6.10
N ALA A 297 17.19 -24.26 6.62
CA ALA A 297 16.91 -25.37 7.51
C ALA A 297 16.06 -26.40 6.75
N ALA A 298 16.53 -27.64 6.57
CA ALA A 298 15.83 -28.59 5.68
C ALA A 298 15.85 -30.05 6.13
N VAL A 299 14.76 -30.76 5.87
CA VAL A 299 14.69 -32.23 5.86
C VAL A 299 14.32 -32.67 4.45
N GLU A 300 15.21 -33.38 3.76
CA GLU A 300 15.09 -33.73 2.34
C GLU A 300 15.30 -35.25 2.14
N GLY A 301 14.37 -35.94 1.46
CA GLY A 301 14.57 -37.35 1.06
C GLY A 301 14.81 -38.34 2.23
N SER A 302 14.39 -37.99 3.44
CA SER A 302 14.85 -38.61 4.69
C SER A 302 13.71 -39.10 5.58
N THR A 303 14.03 -40.01 6.50
CA THR A 303 13.10 -40.48 7.56
C THR A 303 13.55 -39.96 8.91
N VAL A 304 12.65 -39.28 9.62
CA VAL A 304 12.87 -38.68 10.94
C VAL A 304 11.80 -39.17 11.91
N ASP A 305 12.21 -39.69 13.06
CA ASP A 305 11.36 -40.04 14.21
C ASP A 305 11.87 -39.28 15.45
N ALA A 306 11.02 -38.49 16.08
CA ALA A 306 11.34 -37.71 17.27
C ALA A 306 10.36 -38.00 18.42
N GLY A 307 10.90 -38.39 19.58
CA GLY A 307 10.15 -38.60 20.82
C GLY A 307 9.61 -37.31 21.46
N GLY A 308 9.93 -36.13 20.91
CA GLY A 308 9.37 -34.82 21.22
C GLY A 308 9.03 -34.03 19.94
N SER A 309 9.21 -32.71 19.95
CA SER A 309 8.96 -31.85 18.77
C SER A 309 10.07 -31.92 17.70
N VAL A 310 9.73 -31.62 16.45
CA VAL A 310 10.67 -31.35 15.34
C VAL A 310 10.60 -29.87 14.98
N GLY A 311 11.71 -29.15 15.11
CA GLY A 311 11.79 -27.72 14.79
C GLY A 311 12.84 -27.41 13.72
N LEU A 312 12.46 -26.67 12.69
CA LEU A 312 13.34 -26.10 11.66
C LEU A 312 13.25 -24.57 11.76
N ALA A 313 14.37 -23.89 11.97
CA ALA A 313 14.46 -22.44 12.04
C ALA A 313 15.56 -21.92 11.11
N ALA A 314 15.22 -20.99 10.23
CA ALA A 314 16.14 -20.27 9.35
C ALA A 314 15.97 -18.76 9.55
N GLU A 315 17.04 -18.05 9.90
CA GLU A 315 17.00 -16.63 10.24
C GLU A 315 18.10 -15.81 9.54
N SER A 316 17.72 -14.66 8.99
CA SER A 316 18.63 -13.68 8.39
C SER A 316 18.50 -12.31 9.06
N GLU A 317 19.64 -11.75 9.48
CA GLU A 317 19.78 -10.39 9.97
C GLU A 317 20.81 -9.63 9.12
N ALA A 318 20.35 -8.99 8.04
CA ALA A 318 21.21 -8.27 7.10
C ALA A 318 21.09 -6.75 7.27
N ILE A 319 22.24 -6.06 7.41
CA ILE A 319 22.27 -4.60 7.52
C ILE A 319 23.40 -3.93 6.73
N ILE A 320 23.04 -2.92 5.93
CA ILE A 320 24.00 -2.02 5.25
C ILE A 320 23.84 -0.60 5.79
N ARG A 321 24.92 -0.06 6.34
CA ARG A 321 25.03 1.34 6.76
C ARG A 321 26.06 2.04 5.88
N ALA A 322 25.57 2.91 5.01
CA ALA A 322 26.38 3.54 3.97
C ALA A 322 26.31 5.07 4.03
N ILE A 323 27.48 5.70 4.07
CA ILE A 323 27.64 7.16 4.09
C ILE A 323 28.56 7.58 2.94
N ALA A 324 28.08 8.45 2.05
CA ALA A 324 28.88 9.05 0.98
C ALA A 324 28.86 10.59 1.07
N ILE A 325 30.02 11.22 1.16
CA ILE A 325 30.15 12.69 1.25
C ILE A 325 31.15 13.19 0.21
N GLY A 326 30.67 14.00 -0.72
CA GLY A 326 31.48 14.63 -1.78
C GLY A 326 31.45 16.14 -1.69
N VAL A 327 32.63 16.77 -1.71
CA VAL A 327 32.78 18.23 -1.70
C VAL A 327 33.76 18.68 -2.79
N SER A 328 33.34 19.60 -3.65
CA SER A 328 34.20 20.24 -4.64
C SER A 328 34.15 21.77 -4.54
N GLY A 329 35.31 22.41 -4.36
CA GLY A 329 35.45 23.86 -4.21
C GLY A 329 36.43 24.45 -5.22
N SER A 330 36.03 25.50 -5.95
CA SER A 330 36.85 26.09 -7.00
C SER A 330 36.70 27.59 -7.20
N GLY A 331 37.73 28.25 -7.74
CA GLY A 331 37.64 29.65 -8.18
C GLY A 331 36.87 29.85 -9.50
N THR A 332 36.77 28.85 -10.38
CA THR A 332 36.05 29.00 -11.66
C THR A 332 35.07 27.89 -12.00
N VAL A 333 35.46 26.62 -11.87
CA VAL A 333 34.61 25.45 -12.18
C VAL A 333 34.73 24.42 -11.07
N ALA A 334 33.60 24.05 -10.45
CA ALA A 334 33.51 22.93 -9.52
C ALA A 334 32.51 21.91 -10.08
N VAL A 335 32.91 20.65 -10.15
CA VAL A 335 32.06 19.53 -10.55
C VAL A 335 32.12 18.49 -9.43
N GLN A 336 30.96 18.13 -8.87
CA GLN A 336 30.86 17.09 -7.86
C GLN A 336 29.82 16.06 -8.27
N VAL A 337 30.17 14.78 -8.10
CA VAL A 337 29.22 13.67 -8.16
C VAL A 337 29.37 12.84 -6.91
N THR A 338 28.29 12.61 -6.17
CA THR A 338 28.26 11.63 -5.09
C THR A 338 27.18 10.61 -5.40
N ALA A 339 27.54 9.33 -5.43
CA ALA A 339 26.58 8.27 -5.73
C ALA A 339 26.71 7.08 -4.77
N MET A 340 25.59 6.44 -4.47
CA MET A 340 25.53 5.30 -3.58
C MET A 340 24.57 4.24 -4.08
N GLY A 341 24.97 2.97 -3.96
CA GLY A 341 24.17 1.81 -4.31
C GLY A 341 24.26 0.76 -3.20
N ASN A 342 23.14 0.32 -2.65
CA ASN A 342 23.11 -0.76 -1.66
C ASN A 342 22.10 -1.82 -2.08
N VAL A 343 22.48 -3.09 -1.99
CA VAL A 343 21.64 -4.23 -2.35
C VAL A 343 21.68 -5.25 -1.22
N ILE A 344 20.52 -5.67 -0.74
CA ILE A 344 20.37 -6.85 0.12
C ILE A 344 19.52 -7.87 -0.64
N THR A 345 19.98 -9.11 -0.68
CA THR A 345 19.21 -10.22 -1.22
C THR A 345 19.25 -11.38 -0.25
N ASN A 346 18.12 -11.70 0.37
CA ASN A 346 18.02 -12.80 1.33
C ASN A 346 17.12 -13.90 0.77
N THR A 347 17.60 -15.13 0.83
CA THR A 347 16.80 -16.34 0.61
C THR A 347 16.84 -17.15 1.88
N VAL A 348 15.72 -17.21 2.60
CA VAL A 348 15.58 -17.88 3.90
C VAL A 348 14.52 -18.96 3.74
N SER A 349 14.86 -20.20 4.08
CA SER A 349 13.95 -21.33 3.84
C SER A 349 13.99 -22.36 4.97
N ALA A 350 12.81 -22.74 5.48
CA ALA A 350 12.59 -23.86 6.39
C ALA A 350 11.70 -24.89 5.71
N THR A 351 12.23 -26.06 5.32
CA THR A 351 11.54 -26.97 4.37
C THR A 351 11.57 -28.44 4.80
N ILE A 352 10.47 -29.15 4.52
CA ILE A 352 10.40 -30.61 4.57
C ILE A 352 9.97 -31.09 3.18
N THR A 353 10.87 -31.77 2.45
CA THR A 353 10.64 -32.19 1.07
C THR A 353 10.96 -33.68 0.89
N ASP A 354 10.12 -34.43 0.16
CA ASP A 354 10.34 -35.85 -0.16
C ASP A 354 10.62 -36.72 1.09
N ALA A 355 10.05 -36.35 2.25
CA ALA A 355 10.47 -36.88 3.55
C ALA A 355 9.33 -37.52 4.35
N ILE A 356 9.69 -38.37 5.30
CA ILE A 356 8.78 -38.91 6.32
C ILE A 356 9.23 -38.38 7.68
N VAL A 357 8.40 -37.54 8.31
CA VAL A 357 8.67 -36.92 9.61
C VAL A 357 7.59 -37.31 10.61
N THR A 358 7.97 -37.96 11.70
CA THR A 358 7.09 -38.28 12.83
C THR A 358 7.59 -37.59 14.09
N ALA A 359 6.75 -36.79 14.73
CA ALA A 359 6.99 -36.15 16.01
C ALA A 359 5.94 -36.62 17.04
N ALA A 360 6.36 -36.83 18.29
CA ALA A 360 5.42 -37.10 19.37
C ALA A 360 4.59 -35.85 19.74
N ASP A 361 5.23 -34.68 19.68
CA ASP A 361 4.66 -33.37 20.00
C ASP A 361 4.48 -32.54 18.70
N ASP A 362 5.02 -31.32 18.63
CA ASP A 362 4.81 -30.36 17.53
C ASP A 362 5.81 -30.53 16.36
N VAL A 363 5.42 -30.11 15.16
CA VAL A 363 6.33 -29.87 14.02
C VAL A 363 6.28 -28.38 13.67
N THR A 364 7.41 -27.68 13.70
CA THR A 364 7.47 -26.23 13.48
C THR A 364 8.52 -25.85 12.45
N LEU A 365 8.15 -25.11 11.42
CA LEU A 365 9.03 -24.55 10.40
C LEU A 365 8.93 -23.02 10.49
N ALA A 366 10.07 -22.35 10.70
CA ALA A 366 10.14 -20.90 10.82
C ALA A 366 11.24 -20.36 9.90
N ALA A 367 10.87 -19.44 9.00
CA ALA A 367 11.79 -18.68 8.15
C ALA A 367 11.60 -17.19 8.45
N SER A 368 12.68 -16.45 8.76
CA SER A 368 12.56 -15.03 9.11
C SER A 368 13.70 -14.16 8.55
N ASP A 369 13.35 -12.97 8.05
CA ASP A 369 14.28 -11.86 7.82
C ASP A 369 13.95 -10.69 8.76
N ILE A 370 14.90 -10.33 9.63
CA ILE A 370 14.71 -9.36 10.70
C ILE A 370 15.49 -8.08 10.38
N ALA A 371 14.84 -6.91 10.51
CA ALA A 371 15.50 -5.61 10.49
C ALA A 371 16.29 -5.38 11.79
N PRO A 372 17.63 -5.23 11.75
CA PRO A 372 18.42 -5.00 12.96
C PRO A 372 18.33 -3.56 13.45
N SER A 373 18.63 -3.33 14.73
CA SER A 373 18.85 -1.98 15.27
C SER A 373 20.05 -1.29 14.62
N VAL A 374 19.90 -0.01 14.27
CA VAL A 374 20.71 0.62 13.21
C VAL A 374 21.88 1.47 13.64
N ILE A 375 21.90 2.08 14.82
CA ILE A 375 22.93 3.05 15.18
C ILE A 375 23.83 2.48 16.27
N PRO A 376 25.06 2.06 15.91
CA PRO A 376 26.03 1.62 16.89
C PRO A 376 26.45 2.74 17.84
N GLU A 377 26.83 2.38 19.07
CA GLU A 377 27.28 3.32 20.11
C GLU A 377 28.48 4.21 19.69
N TRP A 378 29.28 3.77 18.71
CA TRP A 378 30.40 4.56 18.18
C TRP A 378 29.96 5.69 17.22
N MET A 379 28.75 5.61 16.65
CA MET A 379 28.16 6.67 15.82
C MET A 379 27.41 7.69 16.67
N VAL A 380 26.60 7.22 17.61
CA VAL A 380 25.80 8.03 18.54
C VAL A 380 25.87 7.38 19.91
N SER A 381 26.18 8.14 20.95
CA SER A 381 26.24 7.61 22.31
C SER A 381 24.86 7.16 22.80
N ALA A 382 24.77 6.24 23.75
CA ALA A 382 23.49 5.80 24.30
C ALA A 382 22.66 6.96 24.91
N GLU A 383 23.32 7.95 25.52
CA GLU A 383 22.64 9.15 26.05
C GLU A 383 22.06 10.02 24.92
N ASP A 384 22.79 10.18 23.80
CA ASP A 384 22.30 10.94 22.64
C ASP A 384 21.23 10.15 21.86
N MET A 385 21.23 8.81 21.95
CA MET A 385 20.22 7.95 21.31
C MET A 385 18.84 8.16 21.93
N ASP A 386 18.74 8.26 23.25
CA ASP A 386 17.48 8.56 23.93
C ASP A 386 16.95 9.95 23.52
N ASP A 387 17.84 10.94 23.36
CA ASP A 387 17.47 12.27 22.89
C ASP A 387 17.03 12.26 21.41
N ILE A 388 17.65 11.45 20.54
CA ILE A 388 17.25 11.26 19.14
C ILE A 388 15.90 10.53 19.07
N ASN A 389 15.77 9.39 19.74
CA ASN A 389 14.52 8.61 19.79
C ASN A 389 13.38 9.47 20.31
N LYS A 390 13.61 10.25 21.36
CA LYS A 390 12.62 11.22 21.86
C LYS A 390 12.32 12.36 20.88
N SER A 391 13.31 12.79 20.09
CA SER A 391 13.10 13.77 19.03
C SER A 391 12.35 13.19 17.82
N LEU A 392 12.36 11.87 17.67
CA LEU A 392 11.73 11.11 16.59
C LEU A 392 10.43 10.40 17.02
N GLU A 393 10.06 10.43 18.31
CA GLU A 393 8.90 9.73 18.88
C GLU A 393 7.58 10.09 18.17
N ASP A 394 7.43 11.36 17.75
CA ASP A 394 6.28 11.85 16.98
C ASP A 394 6.55 11.94 15.47
N SER A 395 7.65 11.35 14.97
CA SER A 395 8.07 11.42 13.58
C SER A 395 7.76 10.13 12.81
N PRO A 396 7.60 10.17 11.48
CA PRO A 396 7.37 8.98 10.66
C PRO A 396 8.65 8.16 10.44
N ILE A 397 9.74 8.43 11.15
CA ILE A 397 11.03 7.78 10.97
C ILE A 397 11.27 6.85 12.16
N ASP A 398 11.04 5.56 11.94
CA ASP A 398 11.70 4.53 12.72
C ASP A 398 13.15 4.44 12.25
N LEU A 399 14.07 4.24 13.19
CA LEU A 399 15.46 4.06 12.88
C LEU A 399 15.76 2.62 12.46
N ASP A 400 15.03 1.60 12.91
CA ASP A 400 15.32 0.21 12.57
C ASP A 400 15.20 -0.05 11.05
N ALA A 401 16.28 -0.51 10.41
CA ALA A 401 16.34 -0.68 8.96
C ALA A 401 17.43 -1.65 8.50
N SER A 402 17.11 -2.45 7.47
CA SER A 402 18.08 -3.28 6.76
C SER A 402 19.04 -2.42 5.92
N ILE A 403 18.61 -1.27 5.40
CA ILE A 403 19.50 -0.30 4.73
C ILE A 403 19.36 1.10 5.32
N LEU A 404 20.46 1.64 5.84
CA LEU A 404 20.61 3.05 6.20
C LEU A 404 21.60 3.75 5.27
N ALA A 405 21.10 4.73 4.52
CA ALA A 405 21.78 5.34 3.39
C ALA A 405 21.84 6.87 3.52
N ILE A 406 23.02 7.47 3.72
CA ILE A 406 23.21 8.93 3.76
C ILE A 406 24.17 9.39 2.65
N ASN A 407 23.67 10.19 1.72
CA ASN A 407 24.43 10.72 0.59
C ASN A 407 24.40 12.25 0.56
N ILE A 408 25.56 12.89 0.66
CA ILE A 408 25.71 14.35 0.66
C ILE A 408 26.69 14.76 -0.45
N SER A 409 26.28 15.74 -1.26
CA SER A 409 27.06 16.22 -2.40
C SER A 409 27.04 17.74 -2.49
N VAL A 410 28.20 18.38 -2.50
CA VAL A 410 28.35 19.84 -2.50
C VAL A 410 29.35 20.29 -3.57
N ALA A 411 28.93 21.20 -4.45
CA ALA A 411 29.80 21.91 -5.39
C ALA A 411 29.73 23.44 -5.16
N GLY A 412 30.88 24.06 -4.90
CA GLY A 412 31.04 25.50 -4.69
C GLY A 412 32.02 26.14 -5.67
N SER A 413 31.63 27.23 -6.35
CA SER A 413 32.46 27.85 -7.40
C SER A 413 32.37 29.37 -7.46
N GLY A 414 33.40 30.03 -8.01
CA GLY A 414 33.35 31.44 -8.38
C GLY A 414 32.59 31.73 -9.70
N ALA A 415 32.40 30.76 -10.59
CA ALA A 415 31.71 30.99 -11.87
C ALA A 415 30.73 29.88 -12.29
N VAL A 416 31.13 28.60 -12.23
CA VAL A 416 30.26 27.45 -12.60
C VAL A 416 30.36 26.35 -11.53
N ALA A 417 29.23 25.96 -10.95
CA ALA A 417 29.11 24.79 -10.07
C ALA A 417 28.12 23.80 -10.66
N VAL A 418 28.53 22.54 -10.80
CA VAL A 418 27.66 21.43 -11.24
C VAL A 418 27.75 20.33 -10.19
N ASN A 419 26.61 19.94 -9.64
CA ASN A 419 26.50 18.93 -8.58
C ASN A 419 25.48 17.85 -8.96
N GLY A 420 25.82 16.59 -8.67
CA GLY A 420 24.93 15.44 -8.80
C GLY A 420 24.99 14.55 -7.57
N ALA A 421 23.86 14.29 -6.92
CA ALA A 421 23.73 13.35 -5.81
C ALA A 421 22.75 12.24 -6.19
N PHE A 422 23.16 10.97 -6.12
CA PHE A 422 22.34 9.82 -6.54
C PHE A 422 22.36 8.67 -5.53
N THR A 423 21.20 8.20 -5.08
CA THR A 423 21.11 7.06 -4.16
C THR A 423 20.18 6.00 -4.75
N GLY A 424 20.63 4.75 -4.75
CA GLY A 424 19.84 3.59 -5.15
C GLY A 424 19.91 2.52 -4.07
N ASN A 425 18.78 2.06 -3.55
CA ASN A 425 18.75 0.94 -2.61
C ASN A 425 17.75 -0.11 -3.09
N VAL A 426 18.13 -1.38 -2.94
CA VAL A 426 17.28 -2.53 -3.31
C VAL A 426 17.33 -3.55 -2.18
N ILE A 427 16.16 -4.00 -1.73
CA ILE A 427 16.01 -5.21 -0.91
C ILE A 427 15.20 -6.20 -1.73
N THR A 428 15.65 -7.45 -1.77
CA THR A 428 14.89 -8.55 -2.36
C THR A 428 14.92 -9.75 -1.44
N ASN A 429 13.78 -10.09 -0.85
CA ASN A 429 13.67 -11.20 0.08
C ASN A 429 12.81 -12.33 -0.49
N THR A 430 13.21 -13.56 -0.20
CA THR A 430 12.40 -14.75 -0.42
C THR A 430 12.43 -15.57 0.88
N ILE A 431 11.32 -15.57 1.61
CA ILE A 431 11.17 -16.18 2.92
C ILE A 431 10.12 -17.28 2.80
N VAL A 432 10.52 -18.54 2.96
CA VAL A 432 9.65 -19.69 2.67
C VAL A 432 9.68 -20.69 3.82
N SER A 433 8.50 -21.10 4.29
CA SER A 433 8.32 -22.28 5.10
C SER A 433 7.41 -23.25 4.34
N SER A 434 7.86 -24.48 4.07
CA SER A 434 7.06 -25.40 3.24
C SER A 434 7.18 -26.87 3.60
N ILE A 435 6.11 -27.61 3.32
CA ILE A 435 6.04 -29.08 3.32
C ILE A 435 5.64 -29.52 1.90
N GLU A 436 6.51 -30.24 1.20
CA GLU A 436 6.37 -30.60 -0.23
C GLU A 436 6.59 -32.10 -0.44
N ASP A 437 5.67 -32.80 -1.12
CA ASP A 437 5.71 -34.27 -1.38
C ASP A 437 6.17 -35.10 -0.15
N ALA A 438 5.71 -34.70 1.03
CA ALA A 438 6.18 -35.25 2.31
C ALA A 438 5.05 -35.80 3.16
N THR A 439 5.35 -36.79 4.00
CA THR A 439 4.45 -37.29 5.05
C THR A 439 4.89 -36.75 6.40
N VAL A 440 4.07 -35.91 7.01
CA VAL A 440 4.34 -35.29 8.32
C VAL A 440 3.28 -35.71 9.33
N THR A 441 3.71 -36.22 10.49
CA THR A 441 2.81 -36.64 11.57
C THR A 441 3.23 -36.02 12.90
N ALA A 442 2.37 -35.17 13.47
CA ALA A 442 2.50 -34.61 14.83
C ALA A 442 1.49 -35.32 15.75
N THR A 443 1.93 -36.33 16.50
CA THR A 443 1.03 -37.32 17.12
C THR A 443 0.06 -36.72 18.15
N THR A 444 0.55 -35.81 18.99
CA THR A 444 -0.26 -35.11 20.01
C THR A 444 -0.19 -33.59 19.92
N GLY A 445 0.70 -33.07 19.07
CA GLY A 445 0.92 -31.65 18.86
C GLY A 445 0.35 -31.13 17.55
N LYS A 446 0.77 -29.90 17.22
CA LYS A 446 0.36 -29.13 16.04
C LYS A 446 1.45 -29.08 14.98
N VAL A 447 1.08 -28.69 13.76
CA VAL A 447 2.00 -28.28 12.70
C VAL A 447 1.95 -26.76 12.55
N VAL A 448 3.11 -26.11 12.55
CA VAL A 448 3.21 -24.64 12.39
C VAL A 448 4.20 -24.31 11.29
N LEU A 449 3.77 -23.53 10.30
CA LEU A 449 4.61 -22.92 9.27
C LEU A 449 4.55 -21.40 9.43
N ALA A 450 5.69 -20.75 9.62
CA ALA A 450 5.79 -19.32 9.81
C ALA A 450 6.89 -18.70 8.94
N SER A 451 6.50 -17.71 8.14
CA SER A 451 7.40 -16.91 7.30
C SER A 451 7.21 -15.43 7.63
N ASP A 452 8.27 -14.73 8.05
CA ASP A 452 8.24 -13.30 8.47
C ASP A 452 9.34 -12.49 7.75
N SER A 453 9.00 -11.35 7.16
CA SER A 453 9.93 -10.43 6.51
C SER A 453 9.76 -9.00 7.04
N LYS A 454 10.85 -8.39 7.51
CA LYS A 454 10.89 -6.98 7.99
C LYS A 454 11.83 -6.12 7.15
N ALA A 455 11.51 -5.94 5.87
CA ALA A 455 12.37 -5.19 4.96
C ALA A 455 12.23 -3.67 5.14
N ARG A 456 13.30 -2.98 5.54
CA ARG A 456 13.24 -1.53 5.76
C ARG A 456 14.40 -0.76 5.14
N ILE A 457 14.09 0.33 4.43
CA ILE A 457 15.06 1.25 3.81
C ILE A 457 14.89 2.67 4.36
N ILE A 458 15.96 3.24 4.91
CA ILE A 458 16.05 4.66 5.28
C ILE A 458 17.11 5.33 4.41
N ALA A 459 16.72 6.32 3.61
CA ALA A 459 17.60 6.99 2.66
C ALA A 459 17.49 8.52 2.69
N ALA A 460 18.62 9.21 2.85
CA ALA A 460 18.72 10.67 2.75
C ALA A 460 19.72 11.08 1.66
N THR A 461 19.29 11.88 0.68
CA THR A 461 20.11 12.36 -0.43
C THR A 461 20.07 13.88 -0.53
N VAL A 462 21.20 14.54 -0.33
CA VAL A 462 21.31 16.00 -0.26
C VAL A 462 22.30 16.52 -1.29
N GLY A 463 21.82 17.40 -2.17
CA GLY A 463 22.63 18.07 -3.20
C GLY A 463 22.66 19.59 -3.03
N VAL A 464 23.85 20.19 -3.12
CA VAL A 464 24.04 21.63 -3.06
C VAL A 464 24.98 22.12 -4.15
N GLY A 465 24.50 23.03 -5.01
CA GLY A 465 25.30 23.76 -6.00
C GLY A 465 25.30 25.27 -5.71
N ALA A 466 26.46 25.86 -5.48
CA ALA A 466 26.60 27.30 -5.20
C ALA A 466 27.66 27.95 -6.10
N SER A 467 27.32 29.05 -6.77
CA SER A 467 28.21 29.65 -7.79
C SER A 467 28.09 31.17 -7.94
N GLY A 468 29.13 31.85 -8.43
CA GLY A 468 29.05 33.26 -8.81
C GLY A 468 28.24 33.55 -10.08
N ALA A 469 28.14 32.61 -11.04
CA ALA A 469 27.37 32.81 -12.28
C ALA A 469 26.33 31.70 -12.53
N VAL A 470 26.76 30.45 -12.68
CA VAL A 470 25.88 29.30 -13.00
C VAL A 470 26.00 28.22 -11.93
N ALA A 471 24.87 27.82 -11.34
CA ALA A 471 24.77 26.66 -10.45
C ALA A 471 23.74 25.68 -10.99
N VAL A 472 24.12 24.41 -11.13
CA VAL A 472 23.24 23.30 -11.51
C VAL A 472 23.36 22.23 -10.43
N ASN A 473 22.25 21.86 -9.81
CA ASN A 473 22.15 20.75 -8.87
C ASN A 473 21.11 19.75 -9.36
N VAL A 474 21.47 18.47 -9.36
CA VAL A 474 20.55 17.36 -9.57
C VAL A 474 20.66 16.41 -8.38
N THR A 475 19.53 16.12 -7.75
CA THR A 475 19.40 15.11 -6.69
C THR A 475 18.45 14.02 -7.18
N GLY A 476 18.87 12.77 -7.16
CA GLY A 476 18.04 11.62 -7.54
C GLY A 476 18.10 10.53 -6.47
N PHE A 477 16.96 9.96 -6.12
CA PHE A 477 16.92 8.80 -5.24
C PHE A 477 15.88 7.78 -5.71
N GLY A 478 16.23 6.51 -5.58
CA GLY A 478 15.44 5.37 -6.01
C GLY A 478 15.54 4.25 -4.97
N ASN A 479 14.43 3.82 -4.39
CA ASN A 479 14.42 2.70 -3.44
C ASN A 479 13.40 1.65 -3.89
N VAL A 480 13.77 0.38 -3.80
CA VAL A 480 12.93 -0.74 -4.21
C VAL A 480 12.98 -1.81 -3.14
N ILE A 481 11.82 -2.29 -2.71
CA ILE A 481 11.66 -3.51 -1.91
C ILE A 481 10.83 -4.49 -2.74
N VAL A 482 11.30 -5.72 -2.86
CA VAL A 482 10.55 -6.82 -3.48
C VAL A 482 10.62 -8.03 -2.57
N ASN A 483 9.50 -8.40 -1.93
CA ASN A 483 9.47 -9.54 -1.02
C ASN A 483 8.52 -10.62 -1.51
N ARG A 484 8.94 -11.87 -1.32
CA ARG A 484 8.11 -13.05 -1.47
C ARG A 484 8.12 -13.80 -0.14
N VAL A 485 6.98 -13.87 0.52
CA VAL A 485 6.82 -14.50 1.83
C VAL A 485 5.77 -15.60 1.71
N GLU A 486 6.15 -16.85 1.94
CA GLU A 486 5.30 -18.00 1.66
C GLU A 486 5.31 -18.99 2.83
N ALA A 487 4.12 -19.43 3.25
CA ALA A 487 3.93 -20.60 4.10
C ALA A 487 3.06 -21.61 3.33
N SER A 488 3.58 -22.79 2.98
CA SER A 488 2.87 -23.69 2.06
C SER A 488 2.93 -25.19 2.38
N ILE A 489 1.85 -25.91 2.06
CA ILE A 489 1.78 -27.38 2.09
C ILE A 489 1.35 -27.84 0.70
N THR A 490 2.25 -28.48 -0.07
CA THR A 490 2.06 -28.67 -1.51
C THR A 490 2.43 -30.06 -2.05
N ASP A 491 2.14 -30.27 -3.34
CA ASP A 491 2.71 -31.32 -4.20
C ASP A 491 2.51 -32.74 -3.67
N GLY A 492 1.29 -33.06 -3.24
CA GLY A 492 0.92 -34.38 -2.74
C GLY A 492 1.25 -34.62 -1.27
N ALA A 493 1.65 -33.58 -0.52
CA ALA A 493 1.95 -33.70 0.90
C ALA A 493 0.78 -34.27 1.71
N VAL A 494 1.12 -35.09 2.71
CA VAL A 494 0.18 -35.69 3.67
C VAL A 494 0.56 -35.24 5.08
N VAL A 495 -0.31 -34.45 5.70
CA VAL A 495 -0.10 -33.90 7.04
C VAL A 495 -1.16 -34.45 7.99
N THR A 496 -0.72 -34.99 9.13
CA THR A 496 -1.61 -35.48 10.20
C THR A 496 -1.22 -34.90 11.55
N THR A 497 -2.16 -34.28 12.26
CA THR A 497 -1.90 -33.63 13.56
C THR A 497 -2.89 -34.06 14.65
N GLY A 498 -2.41 -34.11 15.89
CA GLY A 498 -3.26 -34.36 17.06
C GLY A 498 -4.05 -33.11 17.50
N THR A 499 -3.59 -31.92 17.13
CA THR A 499 -4.27 -30.63 17.34
C THR A 499 -4.25 -29.82 16.04
N ASP A 500 -3.76 -28.58 16.03
CA ASP A 500 -3.97 -27.60 14.96
C ASP A 500 -2.96 -27.70 13.80
N VAL A 501 -3.31 -27.13 12.65
CA VAL A 501 -2.37 -26.73 11.59
C VAL A 501 -2.44 -25.21 11.45
N LEU A 502 -1.32 -24.52 11.66
CA LEU A 502 -1.25 -23.05 11.60
C LEU A 502 -0.21 -22.61 10.60
N MET A 503 -0.60 -21.78 9.65
CA MET A 503 0.24 -21.25 8.58
C MET A 503 0.18 -19.72 8.63
N SER A 504 1.34 -19.07 8.66
CA SER A 504 1.45 -17.62 8.82
C SER A 504 2.52 -17.07 7.90
N ALA A 505 2.13 -16.26 6.92
CA ALA A 505 3.03 -15.48 6.08
C ALA A 505 2.81 -13.98 6.38
N VAL A 506 3.86 -13.29 6.83
CA VAL A 506 3.79 -11.90 7.28
C VAL A 506 4.92 -11.08 6.66
N ASP A 507 4.58 -9.92 6.08
CA ASP A 507 5.54 -8.95 5.57
C ASP A 507 5.27 -7.54 6.13
N ASP A 508 6.29 -6.94 6.73
CA ASP A 508 6.36 -5.54 7.16
C ASP A 508 7.47 -4.84 6.34
N SER A 509 7.04 -4.14 5.29
CA SER A 509 7.91 -3.45 4.36
C SER A 509 7.79 -1.95 4.48
N SER A 510 8.91 -1.23 4.67
CA SER A 510 8.87 0.24 4.61
C SER A 510 10.05 0.93 3.96
N ILE A 511 9.75 2.04 3.28
CA ILE A 511 10.73 2.94 2.67
C ILE A 511 10.54 4.35 3.22
N SER A 512 11.54 4.85 3.93
CA SER A 512 11.63 6.24 4.37
C SER A 512 12.72 6.98 3.59
N SER A 513 12.32 7.91 2.72
CA SER A 513 13.23 8.58 1.78
C SER A 513 13.11 10.09 1.79
N ILE A 514 14.27 10.77 1.90
CA ILE A 514 14.37 12.22 1.89
C ILE A 514 15.36 12.65 0.81
N GLY A 515 14.89 13.52 -0.08
CA GLY A 515 15.69 14.20 -1.07
C GLY A 515 15.67 15.71 -0.86
N LEU A 516 16.86 16.32 -0.87
CA LEU A 516 17.03 17.77 -0.82
C LEU A 516 17.91 18.27 -1.97
N SER A 517 17.50 19.36 -2.62
CA SER A 517 18.21 19.95 -3.75
C SER A 517 18.28 21.47 -3.67
N VAL A 518 19.48 22.03 -3.53
CA VAL A 518 19.69 23.48 -3.42
C VAL A 518 20.61 23.98 -4.54
N ALA A 519 20.16 24.99 -5.29
CA ALA A 519 20.97 25.69 -6.28
C ALA A 519 20.96 27.21 -6.04
N GLY A 520 22.13 27.82 -5.83
CA GLY A 520 22.30 29.25 -5.60
C GLY A 520 23.31 29.89 -6.55
N SER A 521 22.93 30.96 -7.27
CA SER A 521 23.88 31.63 -8.15
C SER A 521 23.66 33.13 -8.38
N GLY A 522 24.60 33.79 -9.10
CA GLY A 522 24.43 35.18 -9.55
C GLY A 522 23.61 35.36 -10.83
N ALA A 523 23.61 34.40 -11.76
CA ALA A 523 22.91 34.52 -13.04
C ALA A 523 21.92 33.38 -13.34
N VAL A 524 22.34 32.12 -13.28
CA VAL A 524 21.48 30.95 -13.60
C VAL A 524 21.54 29.91 -12.48
N ALA A 525 20.40 29.55 -11.90
CA ALA A 525 20.31 28.49 -10.89
C ALA A 525 19.30 27.43 -11.36
N VAL A 526 19.75 26.19 -11.48
CA VAL A 526 18.91 25.03 -11.84
C VAL A 526 18.99 24.02 -10.72
N SER A 527 17.85 23.69 -10.12
CA SER A 527 17.68 22.67 -9.08
C SER A 527 16.68 21.64 -9.57
N VAL A 528 17.08 20.37 -9.64
CA VAL A 528 16.21 19.27 -10.03
C VAL A 528 16.28 18.20 -8.97
N ILE A 529 15.11 17.74 -8.51
CA ILE A 529 14.99 16.58 -7.64
C ILE A 529 13.95 15.59 -8.15
N VAL A 530 14.33 14.32 -8.16
CA VAL A 530 13.48 13.19 -8.58
C VAL A 530 13.62 12.06 -7.57
N GLY A 531 12.53 11.74 -6.89
CA GLY A 531 12.39 10.59 -6.02
C GLY A 531 11.48 9.54 -6.64
N ALA A 532 11.87 8.27 -6.56
CA ALA A 532 11.04 7.13 -6.94
C ALA A 532 11.16 6.03 -5.88
N ASN A 533 10.05 5.56 -5.32
CA ASN A 533 10.05 4.46 -4.37
C ASN A 533 9.03 3.39 -4.80
N VAL A 534 9.42 2.13 -4.73
CA VAL A 534 8.57 1.00 -5.13
C VAL A 534 8.63 -0.07 -4.05
N ILE A 535 7.46 -0.51 -3.60
CA ILE A 535 7.30 -1.73 -2.80
C ILE A 535 6.45 -2.69 -3.65
N THR A 536 6.92 -3.92 -3.80
CA THR A 536 6.17 -4.98 -4.47
C THR A 536 6.27 -6.27 -3.69
N ASN A 537 5.19 -6.67 -3.05
CA ASN A 537 5.20 -7.82 -2.16
C ASN A 537 4.20 -8.88 -2.58
N ASP A 538 4.58 -10.12 -2.34
CA ASP A 538 3.81 -11.33 -2.61
C ASP A 538 3.82 -12.17 -1.33
N VAL A 539 2.67 -12.24 -0.65
CA VAL A 539 2.50 -12.88 0.66
C VAL A 539 1.44 -13.97 0.53
N ALA A 540 1.83 -15.23 0.72
CA ALA A 540 0.95 -16.37 0.49
C ALA A 540 0.98 -17.37 1.65
N ALA A 541 -0.21 -17.78 2.10
CA ALA A 541 -0.43 -18.95 2.96
C ALA A 541 -1.31 -19.95 2.20
N GLU A 542 -0.75 -21.08 1.75
CA GLU A 542 -1.42 -21.94 0.76
C GLU A 542 -1.34 -23.43 1.09
N ILE A 543 -2.47 -24.15 0.94
CA ILE A 543 -2.49 -25.62 0.87
C ILE A 543 -2.90 -26.01 -0.56
N ASN A 544 -2.04 -26.70 -1.30
CA ASN A 544 -2.25 -27.00 -2.72
C ASN A 544 -1.92 -28.45 -3.08
N ASP A 545 -2.84 -29.18 -3.73
CA ASP A 545 -2.65 -30.60 -4.05
C ASP A 545 -2.22 -31.43 -2.82
N ALA A 546 -2.85 -31.23 -1.65
CA ALA A 546 -2.44 -31.86 -0.40
C ALA A 546 -3.59 -32.53 0.36
N THR A 547 -3.24 -33.44 1.28
CA THR A 547 -4.17 -34.05 2.24
C THR A 547 -3.78 -33.65 3.67
N VAL A 548 -4.69 -32.98 4.37
CA VAL A 548 -4.48 -32.51 5.75
C VAL A 548 -5.58 -33.08 6.66
N ASP A 549 -5.17 -33.82 7.68
CA ASP A 549 -6.03 -34.40 8.73
C ASP A 549 -5.62 -33.81 10.10
N SER A 550 -6.48 -32.97 10.68
CA SER A 550 -6.21 -32.22 11.90
C SER A 550 -7.20 -32.57 13.01
N GLY A 551 -6.69 -32.99 14.16
CA GLY A 551 -7.48 -33.15 15.40
C GLY A 551 -7.91 -31.83 16.06
N GLY A 552 -7.68 -30.68 15.41
CA GLY A 552 -7.96 -29.33 15.88
C GLY A 552 -8.39 -28.41 14.73
N ALA A 553 -8.01 -27.14 14.82
CA ALA A 553 -8.33 -26.14 13.79
C ALA A 553 -7.24 -26.04 12.72
N ILE A 554 -7.62 -25.59 11.52
CA ILE A 554 -6.70 -25.24 10.43
C ILE A 554 -6.82 -23.74 10.17
N GLY A 555 -5.71 -23.02 10.32
CA GLY A 555 -5.66 -21.56 10.13
C GLY A 555 -4.57 -21.14 9.16
N LEU A 556 -4.95 -20.39 8.12
CA LEU A 556 -4.05 -19.79 7.13
C LEU A 556 -4.14 -18.26 7.26
N ILE A 557 -3.01 -17.62 7.53
CA ILE A 557 -2.91 -16.17 7.72
C ILE A 557 -1.86 -15.62 6.76
N ALA A 558 -2.28 -14.75 5.85
CA ALA A 558 -1.41 -13.93 5.01
C ALA A 558 -1.62 -12.46 5.37
N SER A 559 -0.57 -11.77 5.82
CA SER A 559 -0.66 -10.38 6.29
C SER A 559 0.46 -9.52 5.71
N GLN A 560 0.09 -8.36 5.20
CA GLN A 560 0.98 -7.40 4.57
C GLN A 560 0.81 -6.00 5.17
N GLU A 561 1.90 -5.41 5.65
CA GLU A 561 1.99 -3.99 5.98
C GLU A 561 3.05 -3.34 5.09
N ALA A 562 2.65 -2.38 4.24
CA ALA A 562 3.54 -1.70 3.31
C ALA A 562 3.46 -0.18 3.47
N ALA A 563 4.59 0.49 3.73
CA ALA A 563 4.62 1.93 3.97
C ALA A 563 5.71 2.67 3.18
N ILE A 564 5.36 3.75 2.48
CA ILE A 564 6.32 4.65 1.84
C ILE A 564 6.19 6.06 2.40
N PHE A 565 7.24 6.56 3.03
CA PHE A 565 7.45 7.98 3.30
C PHE A 565 8.44 8.57 2.29
N SER A 566 8.01 9.59 1.54
CA SER A 566 8.82 10.22 0.50
C SER A 566 8.76 11.74 0.54
N PHE A 567 9.90 12.38 0.79
CA PHE A 567 10.05 13.83 0.74
C PHE A 567 11.02 14.28 -0.36
N ALA A 568 10.54 15.09 -1.31
CA ALA A 568 11.36 15.71 -2.36
C ALA A 568 11.27 17.25 -2.27
N GLY A 569 12.31 17.87 -1.69
CA GLY A 569 12.37 19.32 -1.44
C GLY A 569 13.45 20.05 -2.22
N GLY A 570 13.09 21.13 -2.92
CA GLY A 570 14.02 21.87 -3.78
C GLY A 570 13.97 23.39 -3.64
N VAL A 571 15.13 24.06 -3.70
CA VAL A 571 15.24 25.52 -3.82
C VAL A 571 16.21 25.91 -4.94
N ALA A 572 15.79 26.81 -5.84
CA ALA A 572 16.66 27.49 -6.79
C ALA A 572 16.57 29.00 -6.63
N ALA A 573 17.68 29.68 -6.36
CA ALA A 573 17.72 31.14 -6.13
C ALA A 573 18.82 31.83 -6.95
N THR A 574 18.47 32.89 -7.69
CA THR A 574 19.47 33.66 -8.47
C THR A 574 19.10 35.12 -8.75
N GLY A 575 20.04 35.87 -9.33
CA GLY A 575 19.83 37.24 -9.82
C GLY A 575 19.11 37.35 -11.17
N ALA A 576 19.13 36.32 -12.03
CA ALA A 576 18.48 36.38 -13.35
C ALA A 576 17.49 35.24 -13.64
N VAL A 577 17.94 33.99 -13.82
CA VAL A 577 17.09 32.85 -14.23
C VAL A 577 17.13 31.68 -13.24
N SER A 578 16.02 31.36 -12.58
CA SER A 578 15.89 30.19 -11.71
C SER A 578 14.97 29.13 -12.32
N VAL A 579 15.37 27.86 -12.24
CA VAL A 579 14.55 26.70 -12.56
C VAL A 579 14.61 25.75 -11.38
N GLN A 580 13.45 25.39 -10.83
CA GLN A 580 13.31 24.39 -9.78
C GLN A 580 12.31 23.34 -10.25
N VAL A 581 12.68 22.07 -10.17
CA VAL A 581 11.83 20.91 -10.47
C VAL A 581 11.88 19.92 -9.31
N SER A 582 10.74 19.56 -8.74
CA SER A 582 10.59 18.54 -7.69
C SER A 582 9.59 17.47 -8.11
N LEU A 583 10.02 16.22 -8.19
CA LEU A 583 9.19 15.05 -8.49
C LEU A 583 9.28 14.02 -7.36
N ALA A 584 8.13 13.55 -6.87
CA ALA A 584 8.02 12.38 -6.01
C ALA A 584 7.07 11.36 -6.67
N ALA A 585 7.55 10.14 -6.89
CA ALA A 585 6.75 9.05 -7.44
C ALA A 585 6.83 7.83 -6.51
N ASN A 586 5.69 7.30 -6.08
CA ASN A 586 5.66 6.16 -5.17
C ASN A 586 4.66 5.12 -5.66
N VAL A 587 5.03 3.86 -5.60
CA VAL A 587 4.19 2.73 -6.01
C VAL A 587 4.25 1.65 -4.94
N ILE A 588 3.09 1.21 -4.47
CA ILE A 588 2.92 -0.02 -3.71
C ILE A 588 2.08 -0.95 -4.58
N THR A 589 2.53 -2.18 -4.75
CA THR A 589 1.77 -3.21 -5.46
C THR A 589 1.90 -4.52 -4.72
N ASN A 590 0.83 -4.96 -4.08
CA ASN A 590 0.88 -6.13 -3.21
C ASN A 590 -0.11 -7.20 -3.67
N THR A 591 0.28 -8.44 -3.43
CA THR A 591 -0.58 -9.61 -3.52
C THR A 591 -0.53 -10.33 -2.19
N THR A 592 -1.71 -10.54 -1.59
CA THR A 592 -1.86 -11.21 -0.29
C THR A 592 -2.92 -12.29 -0.44
N GLU A 593 -2.51 -13.54 -0.26
CA GLU A 593 -3.34 -14.71 -0.57
C GLU A 593 -3.36 -15.74 0.56
N ALA A 594 -4.55 -16.14 0.97
CA ALA A 594 -4.76 -17.32 1.82
C ALA A 594 -5.65 -18.30 1.05
N SER A 595 -5.14 -19.48 0.69
CA SER A 595 -5.86 -20.38 -0.23
C SER A 595 -5.75 -21.87 0.09
N ILE A 596 -6.82 -22.61 -0.25
CA ILE A 596 -6.87 -24.07 -0.28
C ILE A 596 -7.26 -24.49 -1.70
N VAL A 597 -6.36 -25.17 -2.41
CA VAL A 597 -6.50 -25.49 -3.83
C VAL A 597 -6.29 -26.98 -4.07
N GLU A 598 -7.14 -27.61 -4.87
CA GLU A 598 -7.01 -29.03 -5.29
C GLU A 598 -6.76 -30.01 -4.12
N SER A 599 -7.29 -29.72 -2.91
CA SER A 599 -6.88 -30.37 -1.67
C SER A 599 -8.02 -31.10 -0.95
N THR A 600 -7.65 -32.03 -0.06
CA THR A 600 -8.58 -32.71 0.86
C THR A 600 -8.25 -32.34 2.31
N ILE A 601 -9.20 -31.69 2.97
CA ILE A 601 -9.06 -31.14 4.32
C ILE A 601 -10.09 -31.78 5.24
N ASP A 602 -9.63 -32.34 6.36
CA ASP A 602 -10.47 -32.82 7.46
C ASP A 602 -9.97 -32.20 8.77
N ALA A 603 -10.80 -31.39 9.41
CA ALA A 603 -10.48 -30.70 10.67
C ALA A 603 -11.56 -30.99 11.71
N ASP A 604 -11.18 -31.43 12.90
CA ASP A 604 -12.11 -31.59 14.04
C ASP A 604 -12.62 -30.22 14.56
N GLY A 605 -11.91 -29.12 14.26
CA GLY A 605 -12.21 -27.74 14.63
C GLY A 605 -12.61 -26.84 13.45
N ASP A 606 -12.30 -25.54 13.58
CA ASP A 606 -12.58 -24.52 12.56
C ASP A 606 -11.56 -24.57 11.40
N VAL A 607 -11.96 -24.12 10.21
CA VAL A 607 -11.06 -23.82 9.09
C VAL A 607 -11.14 -22.32 8.78
N SER A 608 -10.07 -21.57 8.99
CA SER A 608 -10.05 -20.11 8.79
C SER A 608 -8.94 -19.68 7.84
N LEU A 609 -9.31 -18.90 6.82
CA LEU A 609 -8.40 -18.27 5.87
C LEU A 609 -8.51 -16.75 6.03
N THR A 610 -7.39 -16.07 6.25
CA THR A 610 -7.36 -14.62 6.43
C THR A 610 -6.25 -14.01 5.58
N ALA A 611 -6.63 -13.13 4.67
CA ALA A 611 -5.74 -12.30 3.87
C ALA A 611 -5.97 -10.82 4.21
N SER A 612 -4.93 -10.09 4.62
CA SER A 612 -5.04 -8.69 5.06
C SER A 612 -3.89 -7.84 4.51
N ASP A 613 -4.21 -6.71 3.86
CA ASP A 613 -3.24 -5.75 3.35
C ASP A 613 -3.50 -4.33 3.89
N ILE A 614 -2.52 -3.80 4.62
CA ILE A 614 -2.46 -2.41 5.06
C ILE A 614 -1.36 -1.70 4.27
N SER A 615 -1.76 -0.75 3.42
CA SER A 615 -0.83 -0.05 2.52
C SER A 615 -0.94 1.45 2.66
N SER A 616 0.21 2.13 2.85
CA SER A 616 0.25 3.58 3.03
C SER A 616 1.34 4.30 2.23
N ILE A 617 0.98 5.42 1.60
CA ILE A 617 1.94 6.33 0.95
C ILE A 617 1.80 7.74 1.52
N ASP A 618 2.88 8.23 2.10
CA ASP A 618 3.09 9.60 2.55
C ASP A 618 4.05 10.34 1.60
N SER A 619 3.53 11.25 0.77
CA SER A 619 4.27 11.84 -0.34
C SER A 619 4.30 13.37 -0.33
N PHE A 620 5.50 13.95 -0.33
CA PHE A 620 5.75 15.39 -0.28
C PHE A 620 6.60 15.86 -1.46
N ALA A 621 6.02 16.67 -2.33
CA ALA A 621 6.74 17.37 -3.40
C ALA A 621 6.77 18.88 -3.13
N PHE A 622 7.90 19.40 -2.66
CA PHE A 622 8.08 20.80 -2.31
C PHE A 622 9.10 21.48 -3.20
N GLY A 623 8.79 22.69 -3.67
CA GLY A 623 9.68 23.37 -4.58
C GLY A 623 9.55 24.90 -4.61
N VAL A 624 10.69 25.60 -4.49
CA VAL A 624 10.78 27.07 -4.53
C VAL A 624 11.77 27.57 -5.60
N SER A 625 11.29 28.43 -6.49
CA SER A 625 12.09 29.10 -7.53
C SER A 625 12.09 30.62 -7.32
N GLY A 626 13.25 31.24 -7.11
CA GLY A 626 13.40 32.68 -6.88
C GLY A 626 14.41 33.33 -7.83
N SER A 627 13.99 34.38 -8.55
CA SER A 627 14.87 35.09 -9.48
C SER A 627 14.64 36.61 -9.55
N GLY A 628 15.61 37.33 -10.13
CA GLY A 628 15.41 38.73 -10.52
C GLY A 628 14.68 38.95 -11.85
N ALA A 629 14.73 37.98 -12.79
CA ALA A 629 14.13 38.15 -14.13
C ALA A 629 13.15 37.03 -14.53
N VAL A 630 13.55 35.76 -14.47
CA VAL A 630 12.68 34.63 -14.84
C VAL A 630 12.77 33.50 -13.81
N ALA A 631 11.66 33.17 -13.17
CA ALA A 631 11.55 32.00 -12.28
C ALA A 631 10.60 30.97 -12.89
N VAL A 632 11.06 29.73 -12.98
CA VAL A 632 10.25 28.57 -13.36
C VAL A 632 10.28 27.59 -12.20
N GLY A 633 9.11 27.18 -11.72
CA GLY A 633 8.95 26.14 -10.70
C GLY A 633 8.01 25.05 -11.20
N VAL A 634 8.37 23.81 -10.90
CA VAL A 634 7.57 22.61 -11.20
C VAL A 634 7.59 21.72 -9.95
N ALA A 635 6.42 21.32 -9.46
CA ALA A 635 6.30 20.36 -8.35
C ALA A 635 5.27 19.30 -8.73
N LEU A 636 5.67 18.03 -8.80
CA LEU A 636 4.83 16.92 -9.23
C LEU A 636 4.86 15.79 -8.19
N SER A 637 3.71 15.22 -7.89
CA SER A 637 3.57 14.01 -7.07
C SER A 637 2.70 12.99 -7.81
N ALA A 638 3.11 11.72 -7.83
CA ALA A 638 2.36 10.62 -8.42
C ALA A 638 2.44 9.40 -7.50
N ASN A 639 1.30 8.95 -6.97
CA ASN A 639 1.25 7.86 -6.00
C ASN A 639 0.24 6.82 -6.46
N VAL A 640 0.61 5.54 -6.38
CA VAL A 640 -0.24 4.41 -6.76
C VAL A 640 -0.16 3.35 -5.68
N ILE A 641 -1.32 2.92 -5.19
CA ILE A 641 -1.47 1.68 -4.41
C ILE A 641 -2.35 0.74 -5.25
N ALA A 642 -1.87 -0.48 -5.47
CA ALA A 642 -2.62 -1.50 -6.20
C ALA A 642 -2.52 -2.83 -5.45
N ASN A 643 -3.60 -3.25 -4.81
CA ASN A 643 -3.60 -4.42 -3.94
C ASN A 643 -4.51 -5.50 -4.49
N THR A 644 -4.08 -6.75 -4.37
CA THR A 644 -4.92 -7.95 -4.59
C THR A 644 -4.92 -8.74 -3.31
N VAL A 645 -6.06 -8.83 -2.64
CA VAL A 645 -6.24 -9.53 -1.38
C VAL A 645 -7.27 -10.64 -1.59
N SER A 646 -6.88 -11.90 -1.39
CA SER A 646 -7.71 -13.05 -1.72
C SER A 646 -7.73 -14.10 -0.61
N ALA A 647 -8.92 -14.53 -0.19
CA ALA A 647 -9.14 -15.70 0.63
C ALA A 647 -9.99 -16.71 -0.17
N SER A 648 -9.46 -17.91 -0.49
CA SER A 648 -10.13 -18.80 -1.45
C SER A 648 -10.10 -20.29 -1.09
N ILE A 649 -11.17 -21.01 -1.44
CA ILE A 649 -11.20 -22.48 -1.51
C ILE A 649 -11.56 -22.86 -2.95
N GLU A 650 -10.65 -23.53 -3.64
CA GLU A 650 -10.80 -23.90 -5.06
C GLU A 650 -10.60 -25.41 -5.29
N ASN A 651 -11.49 -26.02 -6.08
CA ASN A 651 -11.40 -27.42 -6.51
C ASN A 651 -11.12 -28.42 -5.37
N SER A 652 -11.62 -28.14 -4.16
CA SER A 652 -11.22 -28.82 -2.93
C SER A 652 -12.39 -29.48 -2.20
N THR A 653 -12.05 -30.40 -1.30
CA THR A 653 -13.00 -31.02 -0.36
C THR A 653 -12.62 -30.63 1.06
N VAL A 654 -13.48 -29.88 1.75
CA VAL A 654 -13.23 -29.37 3.11
C VAL A 654 -14.33 -29.87 4.05
N SER A 655 -13.92 -30.52 5.14
CA SER A 655 -14.77 -30.98 6.24
C SER A 655 -14.28 -30.33 7.54
N ALA A 656 -15.14 -29.54 8.18
CA ALA A 656 -14.85 -28.85 9.44
C ALA A 656 -15.85 -29.27 10.53
N GLY A 657 -15.33 -29.75 11.67
CA GLY A 657 -16.10 -29.98 12.89
C GLY A 657 -16.55 -28.68 13.58
N GLY A 658 -16.00 -27.55 13.16
CA GLY A 658 -16.37 -26.19 13.54
C GLY A 658 -16.97 -25.37 12.39
N ALA A 659 -16.61 -24.09 12.32
CA ALA A 659 -16.98 -23.14 11.26
C ALA A 659 -15.95 -23.11 10.12
N VAL A 660 -16.34 -22.60 8.96
CA VAL A 660 -15.43 -22.24 7.86
C VAL A 660 -15.51 -20.73 7.63
N SER A 661 -14.40 -20.01 7.72
CA SER A 661 -14.37 -18.56 7.50
C SER A 661 -13.29 -18.15 6.51
N LEU A 662 -13.65 -17.34 5.52
CA LEU A 662 -12.75 -16.73 4.55
C LEU A 662 -12.86 -15.21 4.71
N THR A 663 -11.77 -14.54 5.08
CA THR A 663 -11.73 -13.09 5.28
C THR A 663 -10.64 -12.48 4.41
N ALA A 664 -11.02 -11.54 3.55
CA ALA A 664 -10.12 -10.72 2.75
C ALA A 664 -10.34 -9.23 3.08
N GLU A 665 -9.29 -8.53 3.49
CA GLU A 665 -9.39 -7.14 3.98
C GLU A 665 -8.30 -6.25 3.38
N SER A 666 -8.68 -5.06 2.88
CA SER A 666 -7.72 -4.05 2.41
C SER A 666 -7.93 -2.69 3.08
N GLU A 667 -6.85 -2.12 3.60
CA GLU A 667 -6.77 -0.77 4.14
C GLU A 667 -5.71 0.05 3.38
N ALA A 668 -6.11 0.67 2.28
CA ALA A 668 -5.21 1.48 1.45
C ALA A 668 -5.38 2.99 1.71
N ILE A 669 -4.26 3.71 1.92
CA ILE A 669 -4.25 5.16 2.12
C ILE A 669 -3.09 5.90 1.43
N ILE A 670 -3.41 6.98 0.72
CA ILE A 670 -2.46 7.92 0.13
C ILE A 670 -2.67 9.30 0.74
N ARG A 671 -1.63 9.82 1.40
CA ARG A 671 -1.56 11.20 1.92
C ARG A 671 -0.50 11.95 1.12
N ALA A 672 -0.96 12.87 0.27
CA ALA A 672 -0.10 13.55 -0.69
C ALA A 672 -0.17 15.06 -0.54
N VAL A 673 1.00 15.70 -0.46
CA VAL A 673 1.15 17.16 -0.43
C VAL A 673 2.09 17.63 -1.54
N SER A 674 1.61 18.53 -2.39
CA SER A 674 2.43 19.20 -3.41
C SER A 674 2.36 20.70 -3.23
N LEU A 675 3.52 21.34 -3.06
CA LEU A 675 3.63 22.78 -2.86
C LEU A 675 4.71 23.37 -3.78
N GLY A 676 4.26 24.16 -4.76
CA GLY A 676 5.12 24.84 -5.71
C GLY A 676 5.03 26.36 -5.57
N VAL A 677 6.19 27.02 -5.46
CA VAL A 677 6.28 28.49 -5.38
C VAL A 677 7.31 29.03 -6.37
N SER A 678 6.91 29.99 -7.19
CA SER A 678 7.77 30.70 -8.13
C SER A 678 7.67 32.22 -7.93
N GLY A 679 8.82 32.89 -7.78
CA GLY A 679 8.92 34.31 -7.49
C GLY A 679 9.92 35.02 -8.40
N SER A 680 9.50 36.10 -9.08
CA SER A 680 10.40 36.86 -9.97
C SER A 680 10.16 38.38 -10.04
N GLY A 681 11.18 39.13 -10.50
CA GLY A 681 11.01 40.55 -10.85
C GLY A 681 10.29 40.80 -12.18
N ALA A 682 10.34 39.87 -13.15
CA ALA A 682 9.70 40.07 -14.45
C ALA A 682 8.75 38.93 -14.86
N VAL A 683 9.17 37.67 -14.81
CA VAL A 683 8.33 36.52 -15.21
C VAL A 683 8.41 35.40 -14.19
N ALA A 684 7.27 35.00 -13.63
CA ALA A 684 7.16 33.79 -12.80
C ALA A 684 6.22 32.80 -13.48
N VAL A 685 6.68 31.57 -13.65
CA VAL A 685 5.90 30.42 -14.10
C VAL A 685 5.93 29.36 -13.01
N GLN A 686 4.77 28.86 -12.60
CA GLN A 686 4.64 27.74 -11.67
C GLN A 686 3.64 26.73 -12.22
N VAL A 687 4.00 25.45 -12.15
CA VAL A 687 3.09 24.32 -12.39
C VAL A 687 3.22 23.36 -11.21
N THR A 688 2.10 23.07 -10.55
CA THR A 688 2.03 22.03 -9.54
C THR A 688 0.98 21.01 -9.94
N ALA A 689 1.34 19.72 -9.97
CA ALA A 689 0.40 18.66 -10.31
C ALA A 689 0.50 17.47 -9.36
N MET A 690 -0.62 16.81 -9.10
CA MET A 690 -0.72 15.65 -8.22
C MET A 690 -1.63 14.60 -8.85
N GLY A 691 -1.20 13.34 -8.81
CA GLY A 691 -1.99 12.18 -9.20
C GLY A 691 -1.94 11.12 -8.12
N ASN A 692 -3.10 10.66 -7.63
CA ASN A 692 -3.19 9.54 -6.69
C ASN A 692 -4.15 8.50 -7.24
N VAL A 693 -3.76 7.22 -7.19
CA VAL A 693 -4.59 6.10 -7.63
C VAL A 693 -4.55 5.01 -6.55
N ILE A 694 -5.73 4.56 -6.12
CA ILE A 694 -5.90 3.35 -5.33
C ILE A 694 -6.74 2.39 -6.15
N ALA A 695 -6.26 1.16 -6.29
CA ALA A 695 -7.00 0.10 -6.96
C ALA A 695 -6.90 -1.21 -6.18
N ASN A 696 -8.00 -1.62 -5.54
CA ASN A 696 -8.03 -2.81 -4.71
C ASN A 696 -8.93 -3.88 -5.34
N HIS A 697 -8.43 -5.12 -5.40
CA HIS A 697 -9.21 -6.31 -5.68
C HIS A 697 -9.26 -7.15 -4.41
N VAL A 698 -10.42 -7.21 -3.76
CA VAL A 698 -10.63 -7.91 -2.47
C VAL A 698 -11.63 -9.03 -2.70
N LEU A 699 -11.20 -10.29 -2.56
CA LEU A 699 -11.97 -11.47 -2.96
C LEU A 699 -12.04 -12.50 -1.81
N ALA A 700 -13.24 -12.96 -1.49
CA ALA A 700 -13.49 -14.13 -0.66
C ALA A 700 -14.32 -15.15 -1.46
N THR A 701 -13.77 -16.31 -1.83
CA THR A 701 -14.42 -17.17 -2.84
C THR A 701 -14.38 -18.67 -2.52
N ILE A 702 -15.48 -19.37 -2.81
CA ILE A 702 -15.53 -20.84 -2.92
C ILE A 702 -15.89 -21.22 -4.36
N THR A 703 -14.99 -21.94 -5.04
CA THR A 703 -15.15 -22.29 -6.47
C THR A 703 -14.87 -23.78 -6.69
N GLY A 704 -15.70 -24.48 -7.46
CA GLY A 704 -15.47 -25.88 -7.82
C GLY A 704 -15.37 -26.86 -6.63
N SER A 705 -15.85 -26.47 -5.44
CA SER A 705 -15.48 -27.12 -4.17
C SER A 705 -16.66 -27.74 -3.43
N THR A 706 -16.38 -28.73 -2.57
CA THR A 706 -17.34 -29.23 -1.58
C THR A 706 -16.89 -28.84 -0.18
N VAL A 707 -17.67 -27.97 0.48
CA VAL A 707 -17.36 -27.45 1.82
C VAL A 707 -18.49 -27.85 2.77
N THR A 708 -18.15 -28.52 3.86
CA THR A 708 -19.09 -28.94 4.91
C THR A 708 -18.60 -28.48 6.27
N ALA A 709 -19.43 -27.76 7.02
CA ALA A 709 -19.15 -27.25 8.36
C ALA A 709 -20.26 -27.65 9.33
N VAL A 710 -19.92 -27.96 10.58
CA VAL A 710 -20.93 -28.18 11.65
C VAL A 710 -21.54 -26.85 12.11
N ASN A 711 -20.77 -25.75 12.06
CA ASN A 711 -21.22 -24.40 12.35
C ASN A 711 -21.32 -23.58 11.05
N ASP A 712 -21.13 -22.26 11.16
CA ASP A 712 -21.34 -21.30 10.08
C ASP A 712 -20.29 -21.42 8.97
N ILE A 713 -20.68 -20.99 7.77
CA ILE A 713 -19.76 -20.74 6.65
C ILE A 713 -19.85 -19.25 6.29
N ILE A 714 -18.76 -18.51 6.49
CA ILE A 714 -18.73 -17.04 6.34
C ILE A 714 -17.65 -16.63 5.34
N LEU A 715 -18.02 -15.86 4.33
CA LEU A 715 -17.13 -15.21 3.37
C LEU A 715 -17.26 -13.70 3.57
N GLU A 716 -16.16 -13.03 3.87
CA GLU A 716 -16.11 -11.59 4.10
C GLU A 716 -15.01 -10.96 3.24
N ALA A 717 -15.40 -10.04 2.36
CA ALA A 717 -14.50 -9.21 1.58
C ALA A 717 -14.75 -7.73 1.95
N SER A 718 -13.71 -7.02 2.39
CA SER A 718 -13.86 -5.65 2.88
C SER A 718 -12.74 -4.71 2.41
N ASP A 719 -13.12 -3.58 1.83
CA ASP A 719 -12.24 -2.45 1.55
C ASP A 719 -12.58 -1.29 2.50
N ILE A 720 -11.64 -0.95 3.37
CA ILE A 720 -11.86 -0.05 4.49
C ILE A 720 -11.08 1.26 4.26
N ALA A 721 -11.76 2.41 4.40
CA ALA A 721 -11.08 3.69 4.61
C ALA A 721 -10.45 3.71 6.02
N PRO A 722 -9.11 3.78 6.14
CA PRO A 722 -8.45 3.80 7.44
C PRO A 722 -8.57 5.17 8.10
N SER A 723 -8.72 5.18 9.43
CA SER A 723 -8.85 6.39 10.25
C SER A 723 -7.54 6.78 10.91
N ALA A 724 -6.67 7.52 10.23
CA ALA A 724 -5.51 8.15 10.86
C ALA A 724 -4.96 9.32 10.04
N ILE A 725 -5.12 10.55 10.53
CA ILE A 725 -4.13 11.61 10.24
C ILE A 725 -2.99 11.42 11.25
N PRO A 726 -1.77 11.09 10.80
CA PRO A 726 -0.65 10.88 11.70
C PRO A 726 -0.33 12.12 12.55
N ALA A 727 0.19 11.91 13.76
CA ALA A 727 0.58 12.98 14.69
C ALA A 727 1.57 14.00 14.08
N TRP A 728 2.41 13.57 13.14
CA TRP A 728 3.35 14.45 12.45
C TRP A 728 2.69 15.40 11.43
N MET A 729 1.51 15.07 10.90
CA MET A 729 0.70 15.96 10.05
C MET A 729 -0.10 16.94 10.90
N VAL A 730 -0.78 16.42 11.91
CA VAL A 730 -1.58 17.17 12.88
C VAL A 730 -1.21 16.66 14.26
N PRO A 731 -0.60 17.49 15.12
CA PRO A 731 -0.29 17.10 16.49
C PRO A 731 -1.54 16.57 17.21
N ALA A 732 -1.39 15.50 18.01
CA ALA A 732 -2.54 14.87 18.67
C ALA A 732 -3.34 15.83 19.56
N ASP A 733 -2.68 16.83 20.18
CA ASP A 733 -3.34 17.89 20.97
C ASP A 733 -4.13 18.90 20.13
N LYS A 734 -3.94 18.87 18.81
CA LYS A 734 -4.70 19.65 17.81
C LYS A 734 -5.72 18.82 17.07
N MET A 735 -5.69 17.50 17.17
CA MET A 735 -6.73 16.66 16.59
C MET A 735 -8.07 16.92 17.28
N ASP A 736 -8.11 17.02 18.61
CA ASP A 736 -9.33 17.38 19.34
C ASP A 736 -9.85 18.78 18.95
N ASP A 737 -8.96 19.78 18.82
CA ASP A 737 -9.33 21.13 18.38
C ASP A 737 -9.88 21.14 16.93
N ILE A 738 -9.32 20.32 16.04
CA ILE A 738 -9.76 20.19 14.64
C ILE A 738 -11.05 19.40 14.57
N ASN A 739 -11.17 18.29 15.27
CA ASN A 739 -12.39 17.49 15.36
C ASN A 739 -13.53 18.31 15.97
N GLU A 740 -13.30 19.10 17.02
CA GLU A 740 -14.29 20.05 17.56
C GLU A 740 -14.61 21.17 16.55
N SER A 741 -13.62 21.63 15.77
CA SER A 741 -13.87 22.62 14.70
C SER A 741 -14.60 22.04 13.49
N LEU A 742 -14.57 20.71 13.32
CA LEU A 742 -15.20 19.95 12.22
C LEU A 742 -16.44 19.16 12.68
N GLU A 743 -16.82 19.21 13.96
CA GLU A 743 -17.94 18.43 14.53
C GLU A 743 -19.27 18.74 13.82
N ASP A 744 -19.45 19.98 13.37
CA ASP A 744 -20.59 20.44 12.56
C ASP A 744 -20.24 20.62 11.06
N SER A 745 -19.07 20.13 10.62
CA SER A 745 -18.61 20.21 9.23
C SER A 745 -18.94 18.93 8.48
N PRO A 746 -19.34 19.00 7.19
CA PRO A 746 -19.54 17.81 6.35
C PRO A 746 -18.21 17.14 5.92
N ILE A 747 -17.10 17.40 6.61
CA ILE A 747 -15.77 16.89 6.25
C ILE A 747 -15.36 15.90 7.33
N ASP A 748 -15.47 14.62 6.99
CA ASP A 748 -14.78 13.54 7.70
C ASP A 748 -13.30 13.54 7.28
N LEU A 749 -12.40 13.20 8.19
CA LEU A 749 -10.96 13.09 7.92
C LEU A 749 -10.53 11.65 7.59
N ASP A 750 -11.44 10.69 7.75
CA ASP A 750 -11.24 9.30 7.35
C ASP A 750 -11.38 9.16 5.84
N ALA A 751 -10.26 8.92 5.16
CA ALA A 751 -10.24 8.78 3.70
C ALA A 751 -9.07 7.97 3.15
N ASN A 752 -9.31 7.19 2.10
CA ASN A 752 -8.26 6.48 1.36
C ASN A 752 -7.34 7.49 0.65
N ILE A 753 -7.84 8.63 0.16
CA ILE A 753 -6.99 9.66 -0.45
C ILE A 753 -7.15 11.00 0.26
N VAL A 754 -6.06 11.53 0.80
CA VAL A 754 -5.96 12.90 1.33
C VAL A 754 -4.95 13.68 0.49
N ALA A 755 -5.45 14.58 -0.37
CA ALA A 755 -4.66 15.30 -1.37
C ALA A 755 -4.66 16.82 -1.15
N LEU A 756 -3.48 17.41 -0.92
CA LEU A 756 -3.30 18.86 -0.82
C LEU A 756 -2.33 19.40 -1.89
N ASN A 757 -2.87 20.13 -2.86
CA ASN A 757 -2.10 20.69 -3.97
C ASN A 757 -2.16 22.23 -3.97
N ILE A 758 -1.01 22.88 -3.76
CA ILE A 758 -0.89 24.34 -3.70
C ILE A 758 0.16 24.82 -4.72
N SER A 759 -0.24 25.79 -5.54
CA SER A 759 0.59 26.37 -6.60
C SER A 759 0.55 27.89 -6.56
N VAL A 760 1.71 28.54 -6.42
CA VAL A 760 1.84 30.00 -6.31
C VAL A 760 2.87 30.55 -7.28
N ALA A 761 2.47 31.51 -8.13
CA ALA A 761 3.36 32.32 -8.96
C ALA A 761 3.24 33.81 -8.63
N GLY A 762 4.34 34.44 -8.24
CA GLY A 762 4.44 35.87 -7.90
C GLY A 762 5.45 36.61 -8.77
N SER A 763 5.06 37.73 -9.39
CA SER A 763 5.94 38.47 -10.30
C SER A 763 5.81 40.00 -10.27
N GLY A 764 6.87 40.73 -10.61
CA GLY A 764 6.79 42.18 -10.85
C GLY A 764 6.06 42.57 -12.15
N ALA A 765 5.96 41.68 -13.15
CA ALA A 765 5.28 41.99 -14.41
C ALA A 765 4.30 40.89 -14.85
N VAL A 766 4.76 39.66 -15.10
CA VAL A 766 3.92 38.55 -15.59
C VAL A 766 4.01 37.34 -14.66
N ALA A 767 2.86 36.84 -14.19
CA ALA A 767 2.75 35.59 -13.44
C ALA A 767 1.81 34.62 -14.16
N VAL A 768 2.28 33.38 -14.36
CA VAL A 768 1.50 32.27 -14.95
C VAL A 768 1.55 31.09 -14.00
N ASN A 769 0.38 30.63 -13.55
CA ASN A 769 0.26 29.52 -12.60
C ASN A 769 -0.71 28.45 -13.13
N GLY A 770 -0.34 27.18 -12.94
CA GLY A 770 -1.19 26.01 -13.21
C GLY A 770 -1.19 25.05 -12.02
N ALA A 771 -2.37 24.70 -11.51
CA ALA A 771 -2.55 23.68 -10.48
C ALA A 771 -3.47 22.57 -11.01
N LEU A 772 -3.05 21.30 -10.91
CA LEU A 772 -3.79 20.15 -11.43
C LEU A 772 -3.80 19.00 -10.42
N THR A 773 -4.97 18.48 -10.06
CA THR A 773 -5.10 17.31 -9.17
C THR A 773 -5.99 16.25 -9.82
N GLY A 774 -5.55 15.00 -9.78
CA GLY A 774 -6.32 13.84 -10.20
C GLY A 774 -6.29 12.77 -9.13
N ASN A 775 -7.44 12.34 -8.63
CA ASN A 775 -7.53 11.24 -7.69
C ASN A 775 -8.50 10.18 -8.25
N VAL A 776 -8.11 8.91 -8.16
CA VAL A 776 -8.93 7.78 -8.61
C VAL A 776 -8.90 6.72 -7.51
N ILE A 777 -10.08 6.23 -7.12
CA ILE A 777 -10.25 4.98 -6.39
C ILE A 777 -11.03 4.04 -7.31
N ALA A 778 -10.54 2.82 -7.48
CA ALA A 778 -11.18 1.80 -8.31
C ALA A 778 -11.14 0.45 -7.57
N ASN A 779 -12.22 0.09 -6.92
CA ASN A 779 -12.26 -1.10 -6.07
C ASN A 779 -13.19 -2.17 -6.62
N THR A 780 -12.80 -3.43 -6.45
CA THR A 780 -13.62 -4.61 -6.69
C THR A 780 -13.63 -5.43 -5.42
N VAL A 781 -14.78 -5.56 -4.78
CA VAL A 781 -14.96 -6.28 -3.52
C VAL A 781 -16.00 -7.38 -3.74
N ARG A 782 -15.62 -8.65 -3.58
CA ARG A 782 -16.49 -9.78 -3.94
C ARG A 782 -16.46 -10.90 -2.91
N ALA A 783 -17.64 -11.38 -2.52
CA ALA A 783 -17.82 -12.62 -1.76
C ALA A 783 -18.68 -13.60 -2.56
N ASP A 784 -18.09 -14.69 -3.07
CA ASP A 784 -18.72 -15.55 -4.10
C ASP A 784 -18.69 -17.05 -3.78
N ILE A 785 -19.77 -17.75 -4.16
CA ILE A 785 -19.81 -19.21 -4.30
C ILE A 785 -20.14 -19.55 -5.76
N ASP A 786 -19.25 -20.27 -6.46
CA ASP A 786 -19.33 -20.47 -7.91
C ASP A 786 -18.88 -21.87 -8.40
N ASP A 787 -19.04 -22.12 -9.69
CA ASP A 787 -18.56 -23.28 -10.47
C ASP A 787 -19.01 -24.62 -9.90
N ALA A 788 -20.33 -24.78 -9.75
CA ALA A 788 -20.97 -25.99 -9.23
C ALA A 788 -20.50 -26.40 -7.83
N SER A 789 -20.12 -25.44 -6.99
CA SER A 789 -19.75 -25.68 -5.59
C SER A 789 -20.91 -26.22 -4.76
N ILE A 790 -20.60 -27.05 -3.77
CA ILE A 790 -21.57 -27.59 -2.81
C ILE A 790 -21.16 -27.15 -1.41
N VAL A 791 -21.99 -26.29 -0.80
CA VAL A 791 -21.74 -25.68 0.52
C VAL A 791 -22.80 -26.15 1.50
N ARG A 792 -22.38 -26.69 2.65
CA ARG A 792 -23.27 -27.21 3.71
C ARG A 792 -22.88 -26.67 5.08
N ALA A 793 -23.72 -25.82 5.67
CA ALA A 793 -23.58 -25.35 7.05
C ALA A 793 -24.58 -26.06 7.96
N GLY A 794 -24.11 -26.76 8.99
CA GLY A 794 -24.94 -27.52 9.93
C GLY A 794 -25.68 -28.73 9.35
N ILE A 795 -25.28 -29.20 8.17
CA ILE A 795 -25.89 -30.32 7.45
C ILE A 795 -24.81 -31.34 7.10
N ASP A 796 -25.05 -32.62 7.40
CA ASP A 796 -24.11 -33.70 7.09
C ASP A 796 -24.21 -34.21 5.63
N LEU A 797 -23.35 -35.16 5.28
CA LEU A 797 -23.30 -35.76 3.93
C LEU A 797 -24.55 -36.58 3.55
N ASP A 798 -25.38 -36.95 4.52
CA ASP A 798 -26.65 -37.65 4.32
C ASP A 798 -27.84 -36.66 4.23
N ASP A 799 -27.55 -35.35 4.13
CA ASP A 799 -28.51 -34.24 4.15
C ASP A 799 -29.34 -34.19 5.46
N VAL A 800 -28.73 -34.57 6.60
CA VAL A 800 -29.34 -34.44 7.93
C VAL A 800 -28.85 -33.16 8.61
N VAL A 801 -29.79 -32.37 9.13
CA VAL A 801 -29.47 -31.21 9.98
C VAL A 801 -28.84 -31.69 11.29
N VAL A 802 -27.56 -31.40 11.45
CA VAL A 802 -26.78 -31.66 12.67
C VAL A 802 -26.69 -30.43 13.57
N ASN A 803 -26.84 -29.23 13.01
CA ASN A 803 -26.90 -27.97 13.73
C ASN A 803 -27.89 -27.00 13.07
N ALA A 804 -29.05 -26.77 13.70
CA ALA A 804 -30.08 -25.88 13.18
C ALA A 804 -29.82 -24.39 13.47
N ALA A 805 -28.64 -24.04 13.98
CA ALA A 805 -28.21 -22.66 14.20
C ALA A 805 -27.07 -22.23 13.27
N ALA A 806 -26.61 -23.14 12.39
CA ALA A 806 -25.51 -22.88 11.48
C ALA A 806 -26.00 -22.14 10.23
N ALA A 807 -25.40 -20.98 9.93
CA ALA A 807 -25.77 -20.11 8.82
C ALA A 807 -24.72 -20.10 7.70
N VAL A 808 -25.11 -19.60 6.52
CA VAL A 808 -24.19 -19.23 5.43
C VAL A 808 -24.25 -17.72 5.22
N GLY A 809 -23.12 -17.03 5.33
CA GLY A 809 -23.04 -15.58 5.18
C GLY A 809 -22.00 -15.16 4.15
N LEU A 810 -22.39 -14.34 3.18
CA LEU A 810 -21.52 -13.67 2.22
C LEU A 810 -21.65 -12.16 2.44
N LEU A 811 -20.54 -11.49 2.75
CA LEU A 811 -20.49 -10.06 3.01
C LEU A 811 -19.42 -9.43 2.13
N ALA A 812 -19.81 -8.40 1.36
CA ALA A 812 -18.89 -7.56 0.59
C ALA A 812 -19.14 -6.09 0.93
N SER A 813 -18.10 -5.36 1.36
CA SER A 813 -18.22 -3.95 1.76
C SER A 813 -17.08 -3.08 1.21
N SER A 814 -17.38 -1.88 0.71
CA SER A 814 -16.37 -0.85 0.41
C SER A 814 -16.71 0.49 1.03
N ARG A 815 -15.73 1.12 1.67
CA ARG A 815 -15.82 2.48 2.22
C ARG A 815 -14.82 3.39 1.54
N SER A 816 -15.08 3.76 0.29
CA SER A 816 -14.14 4.52 -0.55
C SER A 816 -14.28 6.02 -0.37
N ARG A 817 -13.21 6.73 0.02
CA ARG A 817 -13.30 8.16 0.34
C ARG A 817 -12.13 9.00 -0.19
N ILE A 818 -12.43 10.15 -0.81
CA ILE A 818 -11.47 11.12 -1.33
C ILE A 818 -11.66 12.49 -0.68
N ILE A 819 -10.60 13.03 -0.08
CA ILE A 819 -10.51 14.42 0.37
C ILE A 819 -9.45 15.14 -0.46
N ALA A 820 -9.84 16.18 -1.21
CA ALA A 820 -8.94 16.87 -2.13
C ALA A 820 -9.05 18.40 -2.06
N ILE A 821 -7.93 19.09 -1.82
CA ILE A 821 -7.84 20.55 -1.85
C ILE A 821 -6.84 20.98 -2.93
N THR A 822 -7.29 21.78 -3.90
CA THR A 822 -6.46 22.30 -4.99
C THR A 822 -6.53 23.83 -5.06
N VAL A 823 -5.40 24.50 -4.83
CA VAL A 823 -5.32 25.96 -4.78
C VAL A 823 -4.27 26.49 -5.75
N GLY A 824 -4.70 27.39 -6.64
CA GLY A 824 -3.82 28.12 -7.56
C GLY A 824 -3.85 29.62 -7.30
N VAL A 825 -2.67 30.25 -7.23
CA VAL A 825 -2.53 31.70 -7.05
C VAL A 825 -1.53 32.29 -8.04
N GLY A 826 -1.98 33.25 -8.85
CA GLY A 826 -1.14 34.08 -9.71
C GLY A 826 -1.21 35.55 -9.30
N ALA A 827 -0.10 36.16 -8.90
CA ALA A 827 -0.05 37.57 -8.53
C ALA A 827 1.04 38.32 -9.32
N SER A 828 0.70 39.45 -9.95
CA SER A 828 1.67 40.22 -10.73
C SER A 828 1.47 41.74 -10.73
N GLY A 829 2.48 42.49 -11.19
CA GLY A 829 2.33 43.93 -11.42
C GLY A 829 1.53 44.30 -12.69
N ALA A 830 1.49 43.44 -13.71
CA ALA A 830 0.82 43.73 -14.98
C ALA A 830 -0.16 42.64 -15.43
N VAL A 831 0.28 41.39 -15.62
CA VAL A 831 -0.53 40.28 -16.15
C VAL A 831 -0.43 39.05 -15.26
N ALA A 832 -1.55 38.61 -14.68
CA ALA A 832 -1.66 37.37 -13.93
C ALA A 832 -2.62 36.41 -14.64
N VAL A 833 -2.17 35.18 -14.87
CA VAL A 833 -3.00 34.09 -15.41
C VAL A 833 -2.90 32.91 -14.44
N ASN A 834 -4.05 32.47 -13.92
CA ASN A 834 -4.16 31.29 -13.08
C ASN A 834 -5.15 30.30 -13.69
N ALA A 835 -4.75 29.03 -13.79
CA ALA A 835 -5.64 27.93 -14.14
C ALA A 835 -5.54 26.85 -13.06
N THR A 836 -6.67 26.50 -12.47
CA THR A 836 -6.79 25.40 -11.49
C THR A 836 -7.70 24.33 -12.08
N GLY A 837 -7.29 23.06 -12.03
CA GLY A 837 -8.09 21.92 -12.44
C GLY A 837 -8.05 20.83 -11.38
N PHE A 838 -9.18 20.19 -11.10
CA PHE A 838 -9.22 19.00 -10.27
C PHE A 838 -10.25 17.98 -10.78
N GLY A 839 -9.92 16.70 -10.63
CA GLY A 839 -10.76 15.58 -11.01
C GLY A 839 -10.67 14.48 -9.96
N ASN A 840 -11.79 14.07 -9.39
CA ASN A 840 -11.86 12.95 -8.44
C ASN A 840 -12.84 11.92 -8.99
N VAL A 841 -12.43 10.65 -8.99
CA VAL A 841 -13.24 9.54 -9.48
C VAL A 841 -13.23 8.42 -8.44
N ILE A 842 -14.40 7.92 -8.07
CA ILE A 842 -14.57 6.66 -7.36
C ILE A 842 -15.33 5.73 -8.28
N THR A 843 -14.86 4.49 -8.39
CA THR A 843 -15.54 3.44 -9.14
C THR A 843 -15.46 2.15 -8.34
N ASN A 844 -16.59 1.73 -7.76
CA ASN A 844 -16.65 0.53 -6.95
C ASN A 844 -17.55 -0.52 -7.58
N THR A 845 -17.08 -1.75 -7.57
CA THR A 845 -17.88 -2.94 -7.86
C THR A 845 -17.92 -3.78 -6.60
N VAL A 846 -19.07 -3.85 -5.95
CA VAL A 846 -19.29 -4.62 -4.71
C VAL A 846 -20.30 -5.72 -5.02
N GLU A 847 -19.90 -6.98 -4.88
CA GLU A 847 -20.75 -8.13 -5.24
C GLU A 847 -20.78 -9.20 -4.12
N THR A 848 -21.97 -9.71 -3.85
CA THR A 848 -22.13 -11.03 -3.21
C THR A 848 -22.92 -11.95 -4.14
N SER A 849 -22.44 -13.17 -4.37
CA SER A 849 -23.11 -14.06 -5.33
C SER A 849 -23.05 -15.55 -5.00
N VAL A 850 -24.16 -16.24 -5.31
CA VAL A 850 -24.21 -17.72 -5.41
C VAL A 850 -24.59 -18.08 -6.85
N ARG A 851 -23.63 -18.58 -7.62
CA ARG A 851 -23.76 -18.74 -9.08
C ARG A 851 -23.14 -20.04 -9.62
N GLY A 852 -23.22 -20.24 -10.93
CA GLY A 852 -22.53 -21.32 -11.63
C GLY A 852 -23.09 -22.73 -11.39
N GLY A 853 -24.37 -22.87 -11.03
CA GLY A 853 -24.96 -24.17 -10.72
C GLY A 853 -24.62 -24.69 -9.32
N SER A 854 -24.22 -23.79 -8.41
CA SER A 854 -23.86 -24.13 -7.03
C SER A 854 -25.08 -24.53 -6.20
N VAL A 855 -24.82 -25.29 -5.13
CA VAL A 855 -25.84 -25.74 -4.18
C VAL A 855 -25.42 -25.33 -2.77
N VAL A 856 -26.22 -24.47 -2.14
CA VAL A 856 -26.03 -24.03 -0.76
C VAL A 856 -27.12 -24.64 0.10
N LYS A 857 -26.74 -25.28 1.21
CA LYS A 857 -27.66 -25.78 2.22
C LYS A 857 -27.26 -25.28 3.60
N SER A 858 -28.22 -24.79 4.36
CA SER A 858 -27.99 -24.19 5.68
C SER A 858 -28.97 -24.74 6.72
N GLY A 859 -28.51 -24.95 7.95
CA GLY A 859 -29.36 -25.31 9.08
C GLY A 859 -30.17 -24.13 9.64
N ALA A 860 -29.72 -22.90 9.37
CA ALA A 860 -30.34 -21.63 9.73
C ALA A 860 -30.33 -20.70 8.49
N ASP A 861 -30.12 -19.40 8.68
CA ASP A 861 -30.24 -18.39 7.64
C ASP A 861 -29.17 -18.51 6.54
N VAL A 862 -29.48 -17.95 5.36
CA VAL A 862 -28.53 -17.66 4.29
C VAL A 862 -28.57 -16.16 4.00
N ILE A 863 -27.44 -15.47 4.16
CA ILE A 863 -27.35 -14.01 4.08
C ILE A 863 -26.32 -13.62 3.02
N LEU A 864 -26.73 -12.81 2.05
CA LEU A 864 -25.87 -12.18 1.04
C LEU A 864 -26.02 -10.66 1.15
N MET A 865 -24.95 -9.96 1.52
CA MET A 865 -24.99 -8.51 1.75
C MET A 865 -23.84 -7.79 1.04
N ALA A 866 -24.20 -6.91 0.11
CA ALA A 866 -23.28 -6.01 -0.58
C ALA A 866 -23.54 -4.56 -0.13
N GLU A 867 -22.49 -3.84 0.30
CA GLU A 867 -22.58 -2.47 0.82
C GLU A 867 -21.48 -1.57 0.26
N ASP A 868 -21.83 -0.38 -0.20
CA ASP A 868 -20.88 0.67 -0.60
C ASP A 868 -21.21 2.01 0.08
N ASP A 869 -20.20 2.63 0.69
CA ASP A 869 -20.20 3.99 1.23
C ASP A 869 -19.08 4.79 0.55
N ALA A 870 -19.41 5.43 -0.58
CA ALA A 870 -18.48 6.22 -1.37
C ALA A 870 -18.65 7.72 -1.09
N SER A 871 -17.55 8.43 -0.80
CA SER A 871 -17.61 9.89 -0.67
C SER A 871 -16.46 10.67 -1.29
N ILE A 872 -16.79 11.82 -1.90
CA ILE A 872 -15.82 12.78 -2.43
C ILE A 872 -16.04 14.15 -1.80
N SER A 873 -15.08 14.60 -1.00
CA SER A 873 -15.00 15.95 -0.45
C SER A 873 -13.89 16.75 -1.16
N SER A 874 -14.26 17.76 -1.96
CA SER A 874 -13.32 18.50 -2.80
C SER A 874 -13.45 20.01 -2.72
N ILE A 875 -12.31 20.71 -2.62
CA ILE A 875 -12.22 22.17 -2.60
C ILE A 875 -11.22 22.65 -3.65
N GLY A 876 -11.71 23.40 -4.62
CA GLY A 876 -10.92 24.04 -5.65
C GLY A 876 -10.94 25.57 -5.55
N LEU A 877 -9.77 26.20 -5.60
CA LEU A 877 -9.62 27.66 -5.63
C LEU A 877 -8.65 28.13 -6.72
N SER A 878 -9.05 29.17 -7.45
CA SER A 878 -8.25 29.82 -8.49
C SER A 878 -8.24 31.34 -8.29
N VAL A 879 -7.08 31.91 -7.98
CA VAL A 879 -6.93 33.35 -7.70
C VAL A 879 -5.93 34.00 -8.65
N ALA A 880 -6.35 35.06 -9.34
CA ALA A 880 -5.49 35.90 -10.17
C ALA A 880 -5.60 37.38 -9.77
N GLY A 881 -4.47 38.01 -9.44
CA GLY A 881 -4.39 39.43 -9.08
C GLY A 881 -3.33 40.18 -9.88
N SER A 882 -3.69 41.31 -10.50
CA SER A 882 -2.70 42.14 -11.19
C SER A 882 -3.06 43.63 -11.31
N GLY A 883 -2.12 44.43 -11.84
CA GLY A 883 -2.37 45.85 -12.14
C GLY A 883 -3.15 46.10 -13.43
N ALA A 884 -3.04 45.24 -14.46
CA ALA A 884 -3.66 45.48 -15.77
C ALA A 884 -4.64 44.37 -16.18
N VAL A 885 -4.20 43.11 -16.25
CA VAL A 885 -5.04 41.98 -16.69
C VAL A 885 -4.92 40.80 -15.72
N ALA A 886 -6.03 40.33 -15.18
CA ALA A 886 -6.11 39.12 -14.36
C ALA A 886 -7.08 38.13 -15.01
N VAL A 887 -6.61 36.92 -15.27
CA VAL A 887 -7.41 35.81 -15.80
C VAL A 887 -7.37 34.66 -14.80
N SER A 888 -8.53 34.23 -14.32
CA SER A 888 -8.68 33.10 -13.40
C SER A 888 -9.66 32.09 -14.01
N VAL A 889 -9.23 30.84 -14.15
CA VAL A 889 -10.09 29.74 -14.61
C VAL A 889 -9.99 28.59 -13.62
N ILE A 890 -11.13 28.07 -13.20
CA ILE A 890 -11.21 26.81 -12.47
C ILE A 890 -12.17 25.84 -13.14
N ALA A 891 -11.76 24.57 -13.23
CA ALA A 891 -12.60 23.46 -13.66
C ALA A 891 -12.46 22.28 -12.69
N GLY A 892 -13.55 21.91 -12.04
CA GLY A 892 -13.64 20.75 -11.14
C GLY A 892 -14.60 19.72 -11.68
N ALA A 893 -14.24 18.45 -11.55
CA ALA A 893 -15.12 17.32 -11.82
C ALA A 893 -15.02 16.27 -10.70
N ASN A 894 -16.15 15.81 -10.18
CA ASN A 894 -16.23 14.70 -9.26
C ASN A 894 -17.18 13.66 -9.85
N VAL A 895 -16.78 12.40 -9.86
CA VAL A 895 -17.55 11.30 -10.43
C VAL A 895 -17.54 10.13 -9.45
N ILE A 896 -18.71 9.64 -9.07
CA ILE A 896 -18.88 8.35 -8.40
C ILE A 896 -19.63 7.44 -9.37
N THR A 897 -19.14 6.21 -9.54
CA THR A 897 -19.80 5.21 -10.38
C THR A 897 -19.73 3.86 -9.69
N ASN A 898 -20.83 3.46 -9.06
CA ASN A 898 -20.87 2.25 -8.25
C ASN A 898 -21.79 1.20 -8.84
N THR A 899 -21.43 -0.06 -8.65
CA THR A 899 -22.23 -1.23 -8.96
C THR A 899 -22.25 -2.11 -7.72
N VAL A 900 -23.40 -2.19 -7.05
CA VAL A 900 -23.62 -2.97 -5.83
C VAL A 900 -24.64 -4.06 -6.14
N VAL A 901 -24.21 -5.30 -6.13
CA VAL A 901 -25.03 -6.45 -6.54
C VAL A 901 -25.01 -7.54 -5.47
N SER A 902 -26.19 -8.05 -5.13
CA SER A 902 -26.36 -9.23 -4.29
C SER A 902 -27.27 -10.21 -5.02
N GLN A 903 -26.80 -11.42 -5.34
CA GLN A 903 -27.54 -12.28 -6.26
C GLN A 903 -27.44 -13.80 -6.05
N VAL A 904 -28.47 -14.49 -6.52
CA VAL A 904 -28.48 -15.95 -6.73
C VAL A 904 -28.76 -16.22 -8.21
N ALA A 905 -27.78 -16.74 -8.94
CA ALA A 905 -27.82 -16.86 -10.40
C ALA A 905 -27.60 -18.31 -10.89
N GLY A 906 -28.66 -18.93 -11.38
CA GLY A 906 -28.69 -20.32 -11.82
C GLY A 906 -28.21 -21.36 -10.80
N SER A 907 -28.54 -21.15 -9.53
CA SER A 907 -28.09 -21.95 -8.38
C SER A 907 -29.24 -22.38 -7.46
N THR A 908 -28.96 -23.28 -6.53
CA THR A 908 -29.94 -23.79 -5.55
C THR A 908 -29.58 -23.36 -4.13
N ILE A 909 -30.54 -22.82 -3.38
CA ILE A 909 -30.45 -22.54 -1.95
C ILE A 909 -31.57 -23.29 -1.22
N ASP A 910 -31.20 -24.01 -0.16
CA ASP A 910 -32.10 -24.70 0.77
C ASP A 910 -31.75 -24.27 2.21
N SER A 911 -32.56 -23.38 2.77
CA SER A 911 -32.32 -22.72 4.06
C SER A 911 -33.29 -23.22 5.13
N GLY A 912 -32.75 -23.67 6.27
CA GLY A 912 -33.54 -23.98 7.48
C GLY A 912 -34.02 -22.74 8.24
N GLY A 913 -33.66 -21.54 7.79
CA GLY A 913 -34.13 -20.25 8.30
C GLY A 913 -34.56 -19.32 7.17
N ALA A 914 -34.23 -18.03 7.30
CA ALA A 914 -34.52 -17.02 6.28
C ALA A 914 -33.48 -17.02 5.15
N VAL A 915 -33.82 -16.37 4.03
CA VAL A 915 -32.86 -16.00 2.97
C VAL A 915 -32.90 -14.50 2.79
N ASP A 916 -31.80 -13.81 3.09
CA ASP A 916 -31.66 -12.35 2.99
C ASP A 916 -30.65 -12.00 1.90
N ILE A 917 -31.08 -11.23 0.90
CA ILE A 917 -30.30 -10.77 -0.23
C ILE A 917 -30.42 -9.24 -0.26
N SER A 918 -29.35 -8.55 0.14
CA SER A 918 -29.35 -7.10 0.28
C SER A 918 -28.21 -6.42 -0.46
N ALA A 919 -28.53 -5.31 -1.13
CA ALA A 919 -27.61 -4.42 -1.80
C ALA A 919 -27.87 -2.98 -1.32
N THR A 920 -26.88 -2.34 -0.71
CA THR A 920 -27.00 -0.98 -0.15
C THR A 920 -25.91 -0.07 -0.69
N GLU A 921 -26.29 1.12 -1.11
CA GLU A 921 -25.41 2.10 -1.73
C GLU A 921 -25.64 3.48 -1.09
N ASP A 922 -24.57 4.08 -0.58
CA ASP A 922 -24.54 5.46 -0.09
C ASP A 922 -23.42 6.23 -0.80
N ALA A 923 -23.78 7.17 -1.67
CA ALA A 923 -22.83 7.95 -2.46
C ALA A 923 -22.96 9.45 -2.22
N ASP A 924 -21.87 10.08 -1.76
CA ASP A 924 -21.85 11.49 -1.40
C ASP A 924 -20.79 12.29 -2.16
N ILE A 925 -21.20 13.41 -2.77
CA ILE A 925 -20.26 14.40 -3.32
C ILE A 925 -20.44 15.76 -2.65
N TYR A 926 -19.42 16.21 -1.91
CA TYR A 926 -19.26 17.59 -1.48
C TYR A 926 -18.24 18.33 -2.38
N GLY A 927 -18.76 19.14 -3.31
CA GLY A 927 -17.96 19.81 -4.33
C GLY A 927 -17.94 21.34 -4.20
N PHE A 928 -16.77 21.93 -3.99
CA PHE A 928 -16.59 23.38 -3.97
C PHE A 928 -15.61 23.86 -5.05
N ALA A 929 -16.03 24.78 -5.93
CA ALA A 929 -15.17 25.37 -6.96
C ALA A 929 -15.27 26.90 -7.04
N GLY A 930 -14.15 27.57 -6.81
CA GLY A 930 -14.09 29.03 -6.64
C GLY A 930 -13.05 29.75 -7.49
N GLY A 931 -13.45 30.86 -8.12
CA GLY A 931 -12.55 31.69 -8.93
C GLY A 931 -12.58 33.16 -8.54
N VAL A 932 -11.40 33.81 -8.49
CA VAL A 932 -11.25 35.26 -8.28
C VAL A 932 -10.29 35.87 -9.30
N ALA A 933 -10.69 36.94 -9.98
CA ALA A 933 -9.84 37.75 -10.86
C ALA A 933 -9.97 39.25 -10.53
N ALA A 934 -8.87 39.90 -10.13
CA ALA A 934 -8.85 41.32 -9.77
C ALA A 934 -7.75 42.09 -10.51
N ALA A 935 -8.13 42.97 -11.45
CA ALA A 935 -7.21 43.85 -12.19
C ALA A 935 -7.96 44.99 -12.92
N ALA A 936 -7.31 45.83 -13.73
CA ALA A 936 -8.04 46.77 -14.60
C ALA A 936 -8.97 46.04 -15.60
N VAL A 937 -8.58 44.85 -16.05
CA VAL A 937 -9.41 43.89 -16.78
C VAL A 937 -9.38 42.57 -16.03
N GLY A 938 -10.48 42.23 -15.34
CA GLY A 938 -10.66 40.96 -14.64
C GLY A 938 -11.52 40.00 -15.47
N VAL A 939 -11.02 38.79 -15.73
CA VAL A 939 -11.77 37.71 -16.37
C VAL A 939 -11.74 36.49 -15.46
N GLN A 940 -12.91 36.00 -15.05
CA GLN A 940 -13.06 34.82 -14.21
C GLN A 940 -14.02 33.83 -14.87
N LEU A 941 -13.71 32.54 -14.73
CA LEU A 941 -14.60 31.44 -15.11
C LEU A 941 -14.46 30.29 -14.11
N SER A 942 -15.58 29.82 -13.56
CA SER A 942 -15.66 28.63 -12.70
C SER A 942 -16.58 27.60 -13.33
N LEU A 943 -16.09 26.37 -13.48
CA LEU A 943 -16.84 25.19 -13.92
C LEU A 943 -16.80 24.14 -12.81
N ALA A 944 -17.96 23.61 -12.44
CA ALA A 944 -18.09 22.48 -11.52
C ALA A 944 -19.00 21.42 -12.16
N ALA A 945 -18.57 20.17 -12.18
CA ALA A 945 -19.37 19.03 -12.62
C ALA A 945 -19.34 17.95 -11.54
N ASN A 946 -20.49 17.49 -11.09
CA ASN A 946 -20.60 16.39 -10.13
C ASN A 946 -21.55 15.34 -10.72
N VAL A 947 -21.13 14.09 -10.76
CA VAL A 947 -21.90 12.99 -11.35
C VAL A 947 -21.87 11.80 -10.39
N ILE A 948 -23.04 11.28 -10.05
CA ILE A 948 -23.21 9.97 -9.40
C ILE A 948 -23.96 9.08 -10.38
N THR A 949 -23.48 7.86 -10.58
CA THR A 949 -24.12 6.87 -11.44
C THR A 949 -24.04 5.51 -10.77
N ASN A 950 -25.15 5.06 -10.20
CA ASN A 950 -25.18 3.89 -9.35
C ASN A 950 -26.12 2.82 -9.93
N THR A 951 -25.73 1.57 -9.77
CA THR A 951 -26.56 0.39 -10.04
C THR A 951 -26.61 -0.44 -8.76
N THR A 952 -27.79 -0.64 -8.21
CA THR A 952 -28.00 -1.38 -6.96
C THR A 952 -29.03 -2.48 -7.19
N GLU A 953 -28.60 -3.74 -7.20
CA GLU A 953 -29.49 -4.87 -7.50
C GLU A 953 -29.43 -5.97 -6.43
N ALA A 954 -30.59 -6.39 -5.94
CA ALA A 954 -30.75 -7.62 -5.17
C ALA A 954 -31.67 -8.59 -5.93
N SER A 955 -31.18 -9.75 -6.37
CA SER A 955 -31.97 -10.61 -7.26
C SER A 955 -31.77 -12.12 -7.14
N ILE A 956 -32.80 -12.85 -7.56
CA ILE A 956 -32.78 -14.30 -7.81
C ILE A 956 -33.09 -14.50 -9.28
N ASN A 957 -32.10 -14.93 -10.07
CA ASN A 957 -32.16 -14.84 -11.53
C ASN A 957 -31.46 -16.02 -12.23
N ASP A 958 -31.36 -15.96 -13.57
CA ASP A 958 -30.61 -16.88 -14.43
C ASP A 958 -29.51 -16.19 -15.27
N ARG A 959 -29.11 -14.97 -14.88
CA ARG A 959 -28.16 -14.10 -15.59
C ARG A 959 -26.98 -13.73 -14.70
N VAL A 960 -25.77 -13.69 -15.25
CA VAL A 960 -24.57 -13.42 -14.46
C VAL A 960 -24.06 -12.01 -14.76
N PHE A 961 -23.73 -11.25 -13.71
CA PHE A 961 -22.97 -10.01 -13.86
C PHE A 961 -21.49 -10.32 -14.11
N ASN A 962 -20.95 -9.76 -15.18
CA ASN A 962 -19.52 -9.75 -15.43
C ASN A 962 -18.84 -8.68 -14.56
N GLU A 963 -17.52 -8.80 -14.37
CA GLU A 963 -16.71 -7.82 -13.62
C GLU A 963 -16.84 -6.37 -14.10
N ASP A 964 -17.19 -6.16 -15.38
CA ASP A 964 -17.39 -4.82 -15.96
C ASP A 964 -18.81 -4.29 -15.78
N GLY A 965 -19.64 -4.95 -14.98
CA GLY A 965 -21.06 -4.63 -14.77
C GLY A 965 -21.97 -5.01 -15.95
N SER A 966 -21.44 -5.64 -17.01
CA SER A 966 -22.28 -6.15 -18.10
C SER A 966 -22.97 -7.46 -17.71
N ILE A 967 -24.19 -7.65 -18.21
CA ILE A 967 -24.95 -8.88 -17.97
C ILE A 967 -24.59 -9.90 -19.05
N ASP A 968 -24.14 -11.08 -18.66
CA ASP A 968 -24.15 -12.26 -19.52
C ASP A 968 -25.56 -12.88 -19.53
N GLU A 969 -26.32 -12.57 -20.59
CA GLU A 969 -27.64 -13.16 -20.85
C GLU A 969 -27.56 -14.59 -21.42
N SER A 970 -26.38 -15.24 -21.43
CA SER A 970 -26.30 -16.64 -21.78
C SER A 970 -27.01 -17.48 -20.70
N ALA A 971 -28.23 -17.91 -21.00
CA ALA A 971 -29.13 -18.54 -20.04
C ALA A 971 -28.43 -19.63 -19.21
N ALA A 972 -28.22 -19.34 -17.92
CA ALA A 972 -27.94 -20.34 -16.92
C ALA A 972 -29.20 -21.20 -16.68
N ALA A 973 -29.08 -22.26 -15.90
CA ALA A 973 -30.25 -22.98 -15.41
C ALA A 973 -31.12 -22.03 -14.54
N PRO A 974 -32.43 -22.27 -14.36
CA PRO A 974 -33.23 -21.47 -13.43
C PRO A 974 -32.73 -21.62 -11.99
N SER A 975 -32.78 -20.55 -11.20
CA SER A 975 -32.50 -20.62 -9.76
C SER A 975 -33.66 -21.25 -8.99
N SER A 976 -33.33 -21.90 -7.87
CA SER A 976 -34.29 -22.49 -6.94
C SER A 976 -33.94 -22.10 -5.51
N VAL A 977 -34.79 -21.33 -4.85
CA VAL A 977 -34.60 -20.89 -3.46
C VAL A 977 -35.75 -21.43 -2.61
N THR A 978 -35.41 -22.15 -1.54
CA THR A 978 -36.35 -22.65 -0.54
C THR A 978 -35.89 -22.18 0.84
N ALA A 979 -36.81 -21.60 1.61
CA ALA A 979 -36.57 -21.10 2.97
C ALA A 979 -37.68 -21.59 3.90
N ASP A 980 -37.33 -22.11 5.08
CA ASP A 980 -38.30 -22.48 6.12
C ASP A 980 -38.97 -21.23 6.77
N ASP A 981 -38.39 -20.03 6.60
CA ASP A 981 -38.91 -18.73 7.07
C ASP A 981 -39.07 -17.72 5.90
N ASP A 982 -38.67 -16.45 6.12
CA ASP A 982 -38.83 -15.36 5.14
C ASP A 982 -37.76 -15.37 4.03
N VAL A 983 -38.12 -14.84 2.85
CA VAL A 983 -37.18 -14.48 1.77
C VAL A 983 -37.25 -12.98 1.54
N TRP A 984 -36.14 -12.29 1.74
CA TRP A 984 -36.01 -10.83 1.62
C TRP A 984 -35.02 -10.44 0.52
N LEU A 985 -35.49 -9.62 -0.41
CA LEU A 985 -34.66 -8.92 -1.38
C LEU A 985 -34.78 -7.41 -1.11
N SER A 986 -33.66 -6.74 -0.85
CA SER A 986 -33.61 -5.32 -0.56
C SER A 986 -32.53 -4.60 -1.36
N ALA A 987 -32.92 -3.57 -2.11
CA ALA A 987 -32.00 -2.68 -2.82
C ALA A 987 -32.26 -1.23 -2.39
N LEU A 988 -31.24 -0.56 -1.83
CA LEU A 988 -31.35 0.81 -1.30
C LEU A 988 -30.23 1.69 -1.86
N ASP A 989 -30.59 2.88 -2.36
CA ASP A 989 -29.62 3.90 -2.79
C ASP A 989 -29.94 5.29 -2.20
N THR A 990 -28.96 5.85 -1.48
CA THR A 990 -29.03 7.18 -0.83
C THR A 990 -28.05 8.21 -1.40
N SER A 991 -27.97 8.35 -2.72
CA SER A 991 -27.07 9.32 -3.36
C SER A 991 -27.32 10.81 -3.05
N THR A 992 -26.28 11.57 -2.67
CA THR A 992 -26.34 13.03 -2.44
C THR A 992 -25.23 13.82 -3.16
N ILE A 993 -25.59 14.97 -3.75
CA ILE A 993 -24.64 15.97 -4.25
C ILE A 993 -24.86 17.32 -3.58
N ASP A 994 -23.83 17.80 -2.87
CA ASP A 994 -23.70 19.14 -2.31
C ASP A 994 -22.67 19.96 -3.08
N ALA A 995 -23.14 20.88 -3.91
CA ALA A 995 -22.30 21.61 -4.86
C ALA A 995 -22.34 23.13 -4.66
N VAL A 996 -21.16 23.75 -4.49
CA VAL A 996 -20.99 25.21 -4.46
C VAL A 996 -20.02 25.65 -5.55
N ALA A 997 -20.48 26.52 -6.44
CA ALA A 997 -19.63 27.17 -7.43
C ALA A 997 -19.69 28.69 -7.28
N PHE A 998 -18.54 29.36 -7.25
CA PHE A 998 -18.52 30.82 -7.19
C PHE A 998 -17.48 31.47 -8.08
N GLY A 999 -17.76 32.72 -8.44
CA GLY A 999 -16.93 33.51 -9.34
C GLY A 999 -16.94 34.99 -9.03
N LEU A 1000 -15.76 35.57 -8.81
CA LEU A 1000 -15.59 36.99 -8.52
C LEU A 1000 -14.66 37.65 -9.56
N ALA A 1001 -15.17 38.64 -10.29
CA ALA A 1001 -14.39 39.47 -11.22
C ALA A 1001 -14.44 40.95 -10.82
N PHE A 1002 -13.29 41.60 -10.63
CA PHE A 1002 -13.20 43.01 -10.24
C PHE A 1002 -12.30 43.83 -11.17
N GLY A 1003 -12.71 45.06 -11.54
CA GLY A 1003 -11.85 45.93 -12.35
C GLY A 1003 -12.42 47.20 -12.99
N GLY A 1004 -11.78 47.68 -14.05
CA GLY A 1004 -12.36 48.66 -14.99
C GLY A 1004 -13.32 47.99 -15.99
N VAL A 1005 -12.95 46.78 -16.42
CA VAL A 1005 -13.79 45.80 -17.12
C VAL A 1005 -13.75 44.50 -16.32
N ALA A 1006 -14.90 43.95 -15.98
CA ALA A 1006 -15.05 42.68 -15.27
C ALA A 1006 -15.95 41.73 -16.07
N VAL A 1007 -15.49 40.53 -16.34
CA VAL A 1007 -16.26 39.45 -16.99
C VAL A 1007 -16.14 38.20 -16.12
N GLY A 1008 -17.25 37.75 -15.55
CA GLY A 1008 -17.35 36.56 -14.71
C GLY A 1008 -18.27 35.51 -15.31
N GLY A 1009 -18.01 34.25 -14.99
CA GLY A 1009 -18.85 33.12 -15.39
C GLY A 1009 -18.83 32.01 -14.35
N VAL A 1010 -20.00 31.47 -14.02
CA VAL A 1010 -20.15 30.32 -13.10
C VAL A 1010 -21.08 29.30 -13.73
N LEU A 1011 -20.55 28.12 -14.07
CA LEU A 1011 -21.28 27.02 -14.67
C LEU A 1011 -21.20 25.81 -13.74
N SER A 1012 -22.36 25.26 -13.34
CA SER A 1012 -22.42 24.00 -12.61
C SER A 1012 -23.38 23.00 -13.27
N ALA A 1013 -23.00 21.73 -13.23
CA ALA A 1013 -23.81 20.61 -13.68
C ALA A 1013 -23.74 19.48 -12.65
N ASN A 1014 -24.86 19.11 -12.07
CA ASN A 1014 -24.98 18.03 -11.10
C ASN A 1014 -25.94 16.98 -11.65
N VAL A 1015 -25.52 15.71 -11.68
CA VAL A 1015 -26.29 14.61 -12.24
C VAL A 1015 -26.25 13.43 -11.27
N ILE A 1016 -27.42 12.91 -10.90
CA ILE A 1016 -27.57 11.62 -10.23
C ILE A 1016 -28.37 10.72 -11.17
N THR A 1017 -27.87 9.51 -11.41
CA THR A 1017 -28.55 8.48 -12.20
C THR A 1017 -28.47 7.17 -11.44
N ASN A 1018 -29.58 6.72 -10.88
CA ASN A 1018 -29.60 5.52 -10.06
C ASN A 1018 -30.55 4.50 -10.69
N ASP A 1019 -30.07 3.27 -10.80
CA ASP A 1019 -30.86 2.11 -11.20
C ASP A 1019 -30.92 1.13 -10.02
N ILE A 1020 -32.09 1.04 -9.39
CA ILE A 1020 -32.32 0.25 -8.18
C ILE A 1020 -33.33 -0.83 -8.51
N ALA A 1021 -32.94 -2.10 -8.34
CA ALA A 1021 -33.78 -3.23 -8.70
C ALA A 1021 -33.83 -4.29 -7.61
N THR A 1022 -35.02 -4.82 -7.36
CA THR A 1022 -35.22 -6.12 -6.70
C THR A 1022 -35.95 -7.03 -7.67
N ALA A 1023 -35.44 -8.24 -7.89
CA ALA A 1023 -35.98 -9.07 -8.98
C ALA A 1023 -35.99 -10.57 -8.67
N VAL A 1024 -37.06 -11.25 -9.10
CA VAL A 1024 -37.11 -12.71 -9.27
C VAL A 1024 -37.40 -13.03 -10.73
N GLU A 1025 -36.41 -13.58 -11.44
CA GLU A 1025 -36.44 -13.80 -12.88
C GLU A 1025 -36.14 -15.26 -13.23
N ASN A 1026 -36.98 -15.87 -14.07
CA ASN A 1026 -36.86 -17.27 -14.51
C ASN A 1026 -36.50 -18.26 -13.38
N SER A 1027 -37.12 -18.09 -12.21
CA SER A 1027 -36.71 -18.76 -10.98
C SER A 1027 -37.89 -19.32 -10.19
N THR A 1028 -37.60 -20.23 -9.27
CA THR A 1028 -38.57 -20.76 -8.30
C THR A 1028 -38.19 -20.33 -6.90
N VAL A 1029 -39.12 -19.72 -6.17
CA VAL A 1029 -38.96 -19.33 -4.77
C VAL A 1029 -40.10 -19.92 -3.95
N ASP A 1030 -39.76 -20.58 -2.84
CA ASP A 1030 -40.69 -21.16 -1.87
C ASP A 1030 -40.32 -20.68 -0.47
N ALA A 1031 -41.13 -19.77 0.10
CA ALA A 1031 -40.90 -19.16 1.41
C ALA A 1031 -41.92 -19.68 2.43
N GLY A 1032 -41.44 -20.29 3.53
CA GLY A 1032 -42.26 -20.72 4.66
C GLY A 1032 -42.89 -19.56 5.46
N GLY A 1033 -42.49 -18.32 5.19
CA GLY A 1033 -43.05 -17.09 5.74
C GLY A 1033 -43.47 -16.06 4.67
N LEU A 1034 -42.83 -14.89 4.70
CA LEU A 1034 -43.02 -13.75 3.80
C LEU A 1034 -42.01 -13.79 2.65
N MET A 1035 -42.47 -13.46 1.44
CA MET A 1035 -41.61 -13.01 0.34
C MET A 1035 -41.66 -11.47 0.24
N SER A 1036 -40.53 -10.79 0.37
CA SER A 1036 -40.45 -9.32 0.22
C SER A 1036 -39.44 -8.91 -0.84
N LEU A 1037 -39.86 -8.03 -1.75
CA LEU A 1037 -39.01 -7.28 -2.68
C LEU A 1037 -39.15 -5.79 -2.36
N SER A 1038 -38.05 -5.13 -2.00
CA SER A 1038 -38.03 -3.71 -1.65
C SER A 1038 -36.91 -2.97 -2.37
N ALA A 1039 -37.27 -2.10 -3.32
CA ALA A 1039 -36.36 -1.18 -3.98
C ALA A 1039 -36.67 0.27 -3.56
N GLU A 1040 -35.68 0.99 -3.04
CA GLU A 1040 -35.85 2.36 -2.53
C GLU A 1040 -34.73 3.30 -2.98
N SER A 1041 -35.12 4.52 -3.39
CA SER A 1041 -34.23 5.63 -3.70
C SER A 1041 -34.59 6.90 -2.93
N SER A 1042 -33.58 7.60 -2.43
CA SER A 1042 -33.73 8.92 -1.79
C SER A 1042 -32.74 9.96 -2.29
N ALA A 1043 -32.54 10.04 -3.62
CA ALA A 1043 -31.54 10.92 -4.22
C ALA A 1043 -31.76 12.43 -3.95
N VAL A 1044 -30.66 13.15 -3.67
CA VAL A 1044 -30.68 14.59 -3.33
C VAL A 1044 -29.59 15.38 -4.06
N ILE A 1045 -29.93 16.55 -4.61
CA ILE A 1045 -28.99 17.55 -5.11
C ILE A 1045 -29.25 18.90 -4.44
N ARG A 1046 -28.27 19.42 -3.71
CA ARG A 1046 -28.26 20.78 -3.17
C ARG A 1046 -27.16 21.57 -3.86
N SER A 1047 -27.53 22.69 -4.49
CA SER A 1047 -26.59 23.45 -5.33
C SER A 1047 -26.69 24.96 -5.16
N LEU A 1048 -25.54 25.63 -5.10
CA LEU A 1048 -25.41 27.08 -4.98
C LEU A 1048 -24.40 27.64 -5.99
N ASN A 1049 -24.87 28.50 -6.90
CA ASN A 1049 -24.01 29.28 -7.78
C ASN A 1049 -24.01 30.75 -7.37
N LEU A 1050 -22.82 31.33 -7.18
CA LEU A 1050 -22.62 32.73 -6.82
C LEU A 1050 -21.70 33.44 -7.82
N GLY A 1051 -22.25 34.31 -8.65
CA GLY A 1051 -21.49 35.11 -9.62
C GLY A 1051 -21.46 36.59 -9.24
N VAL A 1052 -20.29 37.20 -9.15
CA VAL A 1052 -20.16 38.64 -8.88
C VAL A 1052 -19.15 39.28 -9.83
N SER A 1053 -19.60 40.31 -10.55
CA SER A 1053 -18.72 41.18 -11.34
C SER A 1053 -18.86 42.62 -10.89
N GLY A 1054 -17.76 43.23 -10.41
CA GLY A 1054 -17.70 44.62 -9.99
C GLY A 1054 -16.75 45.44 -10.85
N ALA A 1055 -17.27 46.45 -11.56
CA ALA A 1055 -16.46 47.29 -12.45
C ALA A 1055 -16.68 48.80 -12.32
N ALA A 1056 -15.68 49.61 -12.69
CA ALA A 1056 -15.89 51.05 -12.90
C ALA A 1056 -16.58 51.33 -14.26
N GLY A 1057 -16.37 50.48 -15.26
CA GLY A 1057 -16.89 50.62 -16.63
C GLY A 1057 -17.93 49.56 -16.99
N VAL A 1058 -17.45 48.38 -17.41
CA VAL A 1058 -18.30 47.28 -17.90
C VAL A 1058 -18.20 46.09 -16.94
N ALA A 1059 -19.32 45.60 -16.44
CA ALA A 1059 -19.42 44.35 -15.66
C ALA A 1059 -20.36 43.38 -16.38
N VAL A 1060 -19.93 42.14 -16.59
CA VAL A 1060 -20.73 41.07 -17.18
C VAL A 1060 -20.61 39.82 -16.33
N THR A 1061 -21.71 39.27 -15.83
CA THR A 1061 -21.76 37.97 -15.16
C THR A 1061 -22.75 37.06 -15.87
N VAL A 1062 -22.36 35.81 -16.12
CA VAL A 1062 -23.25 34.74 -16.61
C VAL A 1062 -23.17 33.55 -15.68
N ASN A 1063 -24.28 33.20 -15.05
CA ASN A 1063 -24.38 31.94 -14.33
C ASN A 1063 -25.32 30.97 -15.05
N ALA A 1064 -24.90 29.70 -15.11
CA ALA A 1064 -25.75 28.59 -15.54
C ALA A 1064 -25.65 27.43 -14.55
N MET A 1065 -26.79 26.87 -14.17
CA MET A 1065 -26.90 25.74 -13.25
C MET A 1065 -27.81 24.69 -13.87
N GLY A 1066 -27.34 23.45 -13.92
CA GLY A 1066 -28.11 22.28 -14.34
C GLY A 1066 -28.10 21.21 -13.26
N ASN A 1067 -29.27 20.79 -12.79
CA ASN A 1067 -29.41 19.66 -11.87
C ASN A 1067 -30.34 18.62 -12.50
N THR A 1068 -29.91 17.36 -12.53
CA THR A 1068 -30.69 16.24 -13.10
C THR A 1068 -30.67 15.05 -12.15
N ILE A 1069 -31.84 14.55 -11.77
CA ILE A 1069 -31.99 13.26 -11.08
C ILE A 1069 -32.77 12.33 -12.02
N THR A 1070 -32.24 11.14 -12.27
CA THR A 1070 -32.92 10.10 -13.03
C THR A 1070 -32.91 8.82 -12.21
N ASN A 1071 -34.04 8.43 -11.64
CA ASN A 1071 -34.15 7.21 -10.86
C ASN A 1071 -34.98 6.16 -11.63
N SER A 1072 -34.43 4.96 -11.76
CA SER A 1072 -35.15 3.75 -12.13
C SER A 1072 -35.24 2.91 -10.87
N VAL A 1073 -36.46 2.63 -10.39
CA VAL A 1073 -36.71 1.89 -9.15
C VAL A 1073 -37.72 0.79 -9.47
N THR A 1074 -37.29 -0.47 -9.47
CA THR A 1074 -38.14 -1.60 -9.85
C THR A 1074 -38.16 -2.71 -8.81
N ALA A 1075 -39.34 -3.32 -8.64
CA ALA A 1075 -39.50 -4.57 -7.92
C ALA A 1075 -40.30 -5.54 -8.80
N ASP A 1076 -39.65 -6.56 -9.35
CA ASP A 1076 -40.20 -7.35 -10.46
C ASP A 1076 -40.19 -8.87 -10.15
N ILE A 1077 -41.25 -9.55 -10.60
CA ILE A 1077 -41.34 -11.02 -10.67
C ILE A 1077 -41.70 -11.39 -12.11
N ILE A 1078 -40.76 -12.01 -12.83
CA ILE A 1078 -40.85 -12.27 -14.27
C ILE A 1078 -40.55 -13.74 -14.56
N ASP A 1079 -41.39 -14.40 -15.37
CA ASP A 1079 -41.23 -15.79 -15.81
C ASP A 1079 -40.97 -16.78 -14.65
N SER A 1080 -41.49 -16.49 -13.46
CA SER A 1080 -41.11 -17.15 -12.21
C SER A 1080 -42.29 -17.82 -11.50
N THR A 1081 -41.97 -18.72 -10.57
CA THR A 1081 -42.93 -19.30 -9.63
C THR A 1081 -42.54 -18.91 -8.22
N VAL A 1082 -43.40 -18.15 -7.54
CA VAL A 1082 -43.17 -17.66 -6.17
C VAL A 1082 -44.31 -18.13 -5.28
N THR A 1083 -43.99 -18.83 -4.21
CA THR A 1083 -44.94 -19.25 -3.17
C THR A 1083 -44.48 -18.70 -1.83
N ALA A 1084 -45.41 -18.14 -1.05
CA ALA A 1084 -45.20 -17.71 0.32
C ALA A 1084 -46.38 -18.16 1.19
N ASP A 1085 -46.09 -18.77 2.34
CA ASP A 1085 -47.13 -19.24 3.28
C ASP A 1085 -47.94 -18.08 3.86
N ASP A 1086 -47.32 -16.92 4.10
CA ASP A 1086 -47.97 -15.75 4.69
C ASP A 1086 -48.20 -14.63 3.66
N TYR A 1087 -47.21 -13.79 3.37
CA TYR A 1087 -47.40 -12.56 2.57
C TYR A 1087 -46.47 -12.53 1.36
N VAL A 1088 -46.89 -11.82 0.31
CA VAL A 1088 -45.99 -11.37 -0.76
C VAL A 1088 -46.06 -9.85 -0.82
N ILE A 1089 -44.92 -9.18 -0.62
CA ILE A 1089 -44.81 -7.72 -0.60
C ILE A 1089 -43.81 -7.28 -1.67
N MET A 1090 -44.24 -6.36 -2.53
CA MET A 1090 -43.39 -5.73 -3.55
C MET A 1090 -43.51 -4.22 -3.39
N THR A 1091 -42.39 -3.55 -3.13
CA THR A 1091 -42.33 -2.11 -2.91
C THR A 1091 -41.25 -1.50 -3.80
N ALA A 1092 -41.64 -0.51 -4.60
CA ALA A 1092 -40.72 0.38 -5.31
C ALA A 1092 -41.01 1.81 -4.86
N ARG A 1093 -40.02 2.49 -4.28
CA ARG A 1093 -40.19 3.82 -3.69
C ARG A 1093 -39.10 4.79 -4.11
N ASP A 1094 -39.54 5.98 -4.53
CA ASP A 1094 -38.71 7.16 -4.73
C ASP A 1094 -39.19 8.26 -3.78
N GLY A 1095 -38.40 8.55 -2.74
CA GLY A 1095 -38.77 9.40 -1.62
C GLY A 1095 -38.23 10.83 -1.70
N VAL A 1096 -38.89 11.76 -1.00
CA VAL A 1096 -38.22 12.99 -0.53
C VAL A 1096 -37.39 12.60 0.70
N PRO A 1097 -36.13 13.07 0.82
CA PRO A 1097 -35.37 12.89 2.06
C PRO A 1097 -36.15 13.43 3.27
N GLY A 1098 -35.95 12.84 4.46
CA GLY A 1098 -36.48 13.41 5.71
C GLY A 1098 -35.95 14.83 5.98
N SER A 1099 -36.35 15.48 7.08
CA SER A 1099 -35.88 16.83 7.43
C SER A 1099 -34.35 16.84 7.63
N THR A 1100 -33.60 17.13 6.57
CA THR A 1100 -32.13 17.23 6.59
C THR A 1100 -31.68 18.69 6.71
N PRO A 1101 -30.57 18.97 7.41
CA PRO A 1101 -29.99 20.32 7.56
C PRO A 1101 -29.94 21.11 6.24
N ALA A 1102 -30.35 22.38 6.28
CA ALA A 1102 -30.20 23.28 5.13
C ALA A 1102 -28.71 23.57 4.85
N LEU A 1103 -28.34 23.70 3.57
CA LEU A 1103 -26.98 23.99 3.07
C LEU A 1103 -26.20 24.98 3.97
N ASN A 1104 -25.19 24.48 4.71
CA ASN A 1104 -24.31 25.27 5.61
C ASN A 1104 -25.04 26.16 6.64
N VAL A 1105 -26.23 25.75 7.08
CA VAL A 1105 -26.91 26.39 8.23
C VAL A 1105 -26.53 25.59 9.47
N PRO A 1106 -25.80 26.19 10.44
CA PRO A 1106 -25.54 25.55 11.72
C PRO A 1106 -26.83 24.99 12.35
N THR A 1107 -26.78 23.82 12.97
CA THR A 1107 -27.94 23.11 13.53
C THR A 1107 -28.75 23.98 14.52
N ASP A 1108 -28.09 24.92 15.20
CA ASP A 1108 -28.72 25.90 16.10
C ASP A 1108 -29.52 27.01 15.38
N ARG A 1109 -29.31 27.21 14.08
CA ARG A 1109 -29.98 28.19 13.22
C ARG A 1109 -30.90 27.58 12.17
N GLU A 1110 -30.94 26.26 12.05
CA GLU A 1110 -31.90 25.55 11.19
C GLU A 1110 -33.33 25.96 11.51
N GLY A 1111 -33.68 25.98 12.79
CA GLY A 1111 -35.00 26.44 13.25
C GLY A 1111 -35.30 27.88 12.85
N GLU A 1112 -34.29 28.75 12.65
CA GLU A 1112 -34.49 30.13 12.18
C GLU A 1112 -34.74 30.21 10.67
N VAL A 1113 -34.04 29.40 9.88
CA VAL A 1113 -34.20 29.34 8.42
C VAL A 1113 -35.50 28.64 8.05
N THR A 1114 -35.75 27.47 8.63
CA THR A 1114 -37.02 26.75 8.50
C THR A 1114 -38.18 27.65 8.94
N ALA A 1115 -38.12 28.31 10.11
CA ALA A 1115 -39.16 29.24 10.54
C ALA A 1115 -39.30 30.50 9.68
N ALA A 1116 -38.24 30.95 9.00
CA ALA A 1116 -38.32 32.08 8.07
C ALA A 1116 -39.11 31.74 6.79
N PHE A 1117 -39.26 30.45 6.48
CA PHE A 1117 -39.98 29.95 5.32
C PHE A 1117 -41.23 29.10 5.66
N ASP A 1118 -41.45 28.77 6.93
CA ASP A 1118 -42.58 27.99 7.48
C ASP A 1118 -43.73 28.88 8.01
N ASP A 1119 -44.09 29.93 7.26
CA ASP A 1119 -45.36 30.64 7.47
C ASP A 1119 -46.42 30.07 6.52
N THR A 1120 -47.67 29.97 6.97
CA THR A 1120 -48.83 29.53 6.16
C THR A 1120 -49.14 30.42 4.95
N GLU A 1121 -48.42 31.55 4.80
CA GLU A 1121 -48.41 32.42 3.60
C GLU A 1121 -47.11 32.31 2.77
N SER A 1122 -46.24 31.36 3.07
CA SER A 1122 -45.04 31.07 2.29
C SER A 1122 -45.42 30.74 0.84
N PRO A 1123 -44.74 31.32 -0.16
CA PRO A 1123 -45.01 31.04 -1.57
C PRO A 1123 -44.77 29.57 -1.97
N PHE A 1124 -44.26 28.74 -1.05
CA PHE A 1124 -43.88 27.34 -1.28
C PHE A 1124 -44.94 26.28 -0.86
N GLY A 1125 -45.94 26.63 -0.04
CA GLY A 1125 -47.13 25.79 0.21
C GLY A 1125 -46.89 24.38 0.79
N PHE A 1126 -46.72 24.30 2.12
CA PHE A 1126 -46.54 23.15 3.04
C PHE A 1126 -45.10 22.67 3.31
N ASP A 1127 -44.91 22.19 4.56
CA ASP A 1127 -43.73 21.75 5.34
C ASP A 1127 -42.34 21.99 4.70
N SER A 1128 -41.67 23.06 5.15
CA SER A 1128 -40.25 23.43 4.96
C SER A 1128 -39.68 23.67 3.55
N PHE A 1129 -38.93 24.77 3.38
CA PHE A 1129 -38.12 25.10 2.18
C PHE A 1129 -37.03 24.06 1.87
N THR A 1130 -36.69 23.20 2.83
CA THR A 1130 -35.57 22.24 2.77
C THR A 1130 -35.95 20.88 2.21
N ASP A 1131 -37.23 20.55 2.12
CA ASP A 1131 -37.69 19.18 1.89
C ASP A 1131 -37.91 18.97 0.38
N ALA A 1132 -36.81 18.91 -0.37
CA ALA A 1132 -36.82 18.72 -1.82
C ALA A 1132 -35.65 17.85 -2.31
N ASN A 1133 -35.90 16.98 -3.29
CA ASN A 1133 -34.83 16.24 -3.97
C ASN A 1133 -33.85 17.17 -4.68
N ILE A 1134 -34.33 18.27 -5.27
CA ILE A 1134 -33.46 19.32 -5.82
C ILE A 1134 -33.70 20.63 -5.09
N LEU A 1135 -32.67 21.12 -4.39
CA LEU A 1135 -32.60 22.48 -3.85
C LEU A 1135 -31.57 23.30 -4.62
N ALA A 1136 -32.02 24.22 -5.46
CA ALA A 1136 -31.16 24.95 -6.41
C ALA A 1136 -31.18 26.47 -6.18
N MET A 1137 -30.03 27.08 -5.90
CA MET A 1137 -29.88 28.54 -5.71
C MET A 1137 -28.87 29.12 -6.70
N ASN A 1138 -29.33 29.94 -7.65
CA ASN A 1138 -28.46 30.58 -8.64
C ASN A 1138 -28.52 32.10 -8.52
N ILE A 1139 -27.45 32.73 -8.05
CA ILE A 1139 -27.43 34.16 -7.73
C ILE A 1139 -26.29 34.86 -8.46
N SER A 1140 -26.61 35.94 -9.16
CA SER A 1140 -25.63 36.78 -9.85
C SER A 1140 -25.80 38.26 -9.50
N ILE A 1141 -24.67 38.96 -9.39
CA ILE A 1141 -24.60 40.39 -9.13
C ILE A 1141 -23.60 41.01 -10.10
N SER A 1142 -24.06 41.98 -10.88
CA SER A 1142 -23.24 42.73 -11.82
C SER A 1142 -23.34 44.21 -11.51
N GLY A 1143 -22.25 44.81 -11.01
CA GLY A 1143 -22.19 46.22 -10.60
C GLY A 1143 -21.24 47.02 -11.48
N SER A 1144 -21.69 48.13 -12.08
CA SER A 1144 -20.83 48.99 -12.90
C SER A 1144 -21.10 50.51 -12.81
N GLY A 1145 -20.13 51.33 -13.22
CA GLY A 1145 -20.37 52.77 -13.45
C GLY A 1145 -21.11 53.08 -14.76
N LEU A 1146 -21.06 52.20 -15.77
CA LEU A 1146 -21.62 52.45 -17.11
C LEU A 1146 -22.50 51.31 -17.65
N VAL A 1147 -21.97 50.08 -17.80
CA VAL A 1147 -22.72 48.93 -18.37
C VAL A 1147 -22.63 47.73 -17.45
N ALA A 1148 -23.76 47.26 -16.93
CA ALA A 1148 -23.88 46.01 -16.19
C ALA A 1148 -24.77 45.02 -16.96
N VAL A 1149 -24.28 43.81 -17.22
CA VAL A 1149 -25.03 42.71 -17.84
C VAL A 1149 -25.00 41.51 -16.93
N ASP A 1150 -26.15 40.95 -16.66
CA ASP A 1150 -26.34 39.86 -15.71
C ASP A 1150 -27.30 38.83 -16.30
N VAL A 1151 -26.87 37.56 -16.37
CA VAL A 1151 -27.67 36.46 -16.94
C VAL A 1151 -27.63 35.25 -16.03
N ASN A 1152 -28.80 34.79 -15.57
CA ASN A 1152 -28.97 33.54 -14.86
C ASN A 1152 -29.84 32.55 -15.63
N LEU A 1153 -29.33 31.33 -15.74
CA LEU A 1153 -29.98 30.18 -16.36
C LEU A 1153 -30.03 29.05 -15.32
N THR A 1154 -31.22 28.60 -14.94
CA THR A 1154 -31.38 27.47 -14.00
C THR A 1154 -32.24 26.38 -14.64
N GLY A 1155 -31.71 25.17 -14.75
CA GLY A 1155 -32.45 24.01 -15.25
C GLY A 1155 -32.44 22.89 -14.21
N ASN A 1156 -33.62 22.44 -13.78
CA ASN A 1156 -33.77 21.30 -12.88
C ASN A 1156 -34.69 20.26 -13.53
N VAL A 1157 -34.26 19.02 -13.56
CA VAL A 1157 -35.01 17.90 -14.14
C VAL A 1157 -35.01 16.74 -13.14
N ILE A 1158 -36.19 16.19 -12.86
CA ILE A 1158 -36.34 14.88 -12.23
C ILE A 1158 -37.09 13.99 -13.21
N ALA A 1159 -36.55 12.81 -13.49
CA ALA A 1159 -37.14 11.83 -14.39
C ALA A 1159 -37.14 10.44 -13.72
N ASN A 1160 -38.26 10.07 -13.09
CA ASN A 1160 -38.33 8.85 -12.30
C ASN A 1160 -39.21 7.79 -12.97
N THR A 1161 -38.77 6.54 -12.87
CA THR A 1161 -39.44 5.36 -13.37
C THR A 1161 -39.57 4.40 -12.19
N VAL A 1162 -40.75 4.33 -11.58
CA VAL A 1162 -41.01 3.55 -10.36
C VAL A 1162 -42.03 2.46 -10.67
N LEU A 1163 -41.59 1.19 -10.70
CA LEU A 1163 -42.41 0.07 -11.14
C LEU A 1163 -42.46 -1.07 -10.13
N THR A 1164 -43.64 -1.69 -10.03
CA THR A 1164 -43.79 -3.03 -9.46
C THR A 1164 -44.50 -3.92 -10.47
N THR A 1165 -43.88 -5.05 -10.87
CA THR A 1165 -44.40 -5.86 -11.98
C THR A 1165 -44.48 -7.35 -11.63
N ILE A 1166 -45.62 -7.98 -11.94
CA ILE A 1166 -45.72 -9.46 -12.03
C ILE A 1166 -46.05 -9.83 -13.47
N ASP A 1167 -45.09 -10.44 -14.17
CA ASP A 1167 -45.19 -10.76 -15.60
C ASP A 1167 -44.98 -12.25 -15.89
N ASN A 1168 -45.91 -12.87 -16.62
CA ASN A 1168 -45.91 -14.27 -17.01
C ASN A 1168 -45.52 -15.24 -15.88
N SER A 1169 -45.92 -14.93 -14.65
CA SER A 1169 -45.47 -15.60 -13.43
C SER A 1169 -46.63 -16.22 -12.64
N THR A 1170 -46.33 -17.22 -11.83
CA THR A 1170 -47.27 -17.78 -10.85
C THR A 1170 -46.86 -17.28 -9.47
N VAL A 1171 -47.72 -16.50 -8.81
CA VAL A 1171 -47.43 -15.93 -7.47
C VAL A 1171 -48.55 -16.28 -6.51
N THR A 1172 -48.21 -16.98 -5.42
CA THR A 1172 -49.17 -17.47 -4.43
C THR A 1172 -48.79 -16.97 -3.04
N ALA A 1173 -49.68 -16.23 -2.37
CA ALA A 1173 -49.63 -15.95 -0.93
C ALA A 1173 -50.72 -16.77 -0.24
N GLU A 1174 -50.40 -17.91 0.38
CA GLU A 1174 -51.40 -18.89 0.83
C GLU A 1174 -52.28 -18.37 1.97
N GLY A 1175 -51.67 -17.80 3.01
CA GLY A 1175 -52.32 -17.40 4.27
C GLY A 1175 -52.64 -15.91 4.38
N GLY A 1176 -51.98 -15.05 3.60
CA GLY A 1176 -52.02 -13.60 3.77
C GLY A 1176 -52.19 -12.79 2.48
N ASN A 1177 -51.75 -11.54 2.51
CA ASN A 1177 -51.99 -10.58 1.44
C ASN A 1177 -50.87 -10.60 0.40
N LEU A 1178 -51.24 -10.30 -0.85
CA LEU A 1178 -50.29 -9.88 -1.88
C LEU A 1178 -50.40 -8.36 -2.06
N THR A 1179 -49.33 -7.64 -1.79
CA THR A 1179 -49.28 -6.17 -1.84
C THR A 1179 -48.20 -5.70 -2.80
N MET A 1180 -48.59 -4.91 -3.78
CA MET A 1180 -47.69 -4.21 -4.71
C MET A 1180 -47.87 -2.71 -4.53
N SER A 1181 -46.78 -1.97 -4.32
CA SER A 1181 -46.79 -0.53 -4.09
C SER A 1181 -45.67 0.17 -4.86
N ALA A 1182 -46.03 1.03 -5.81
CA ALA A 1182 -45.12 1.95 -6.49
C ALA A 1182 -45.41 3.39 -6.04
N GLU A 1183 -44.46 4.06 -5.39
CA GLU A 1183 -44.63 5.43 -4.89
C GLU A 1183 -43.49 6.36 -5.32
N SER A 1184 -43.80 7.52 -5.90
CA SER A 1184 -42.84 8.61 -6.12
C SER A 1184 -43.31 9.89 -5.44
N SER A 1185 -42.41 10.60 -4.78
CA SER A 1185 -42.68 11.88 -4.10
C SER A 1185 -41.74 13.00 -4.57
N ALA A 1186 -41.26 12.97 -5.81
CA ALA A 1186 -40.27 13.94 -6.33
C ALA A 1186 -40.59 15.43 -6.07
N ALA A 1187 -39.61 16.18 -5.55
CA ALA A 1187 -39.78 17.60 -5.24
C ALA A 1187 -38.61 18.46 -5.75
N ILE A 1188 -38.92 19.62 -6.36
CA ILE A 1188 -37.94 20.64 -6.79
C ILE A 1188 -38.24 21.98 -6.10
N THR A 1189 -37.24 22.54 -5.42
CA THR A 1189 -37.24 23.91 -4.90
C THR A 1189 -36.10 24.71 -5.54
N SER A 1190 -36.43 25.82 -6.22
CA SER A 1190 -35.41 26.62 -6.94
C SER A 1190 -35.55 28.13 -6.71
N ILE A 1191 -34.42 28.82 -6.52
CA ILE A 1191 -34.30 30.27 -6.47
C ILE A 1191 -33.30 30.73 -7.53
N SER A 1192 -33.68 31.68 -8.38
CA SER A 1192 -32.78 32.29 -9.38
C SER A 1192 -32.85 33.81 -9.28
N LEU A 1193 -31.75 34.50 -8.95
CA LEU A 1193 -31.76 35.95 -8.67
C LEU A 1193 -30.64 36.68 -9.41
N GLY A 1194 -30.99 37.56 -10.33
CA GLY A 1194 -30.03 38.37 -11.08
C GLY A 1194 -30.13 39.86 -10.79
N VAL A 1195 -29.05 40.49 -10.33
CA VAL A 1195 -29.02 41.92 -9.96
C VAL A 1195 -27.98 42.68 -10.79
N GLY A 1196 -28.47 43.41 -11.81
CA GLY A 1196 -27.67 44.38 -12.57
C GLY A 1196 -27.80 45.80 -11.99
N ALA A 1197 -26.73 46.33 -11.42
CA ALA A 1197 -26.67 47.70 -10.91
C ALA A 1197 -25.69 48.54 -11.74
N SER A 1198 -26.16 49.61 -12.40
CA SER A 1198 -25.28 50.52 -13.15
C SER A 1198 -25.63 52.00 -12.98
N GLY A 1199 -24.63 52.87 -13.17
CA GLY A 1199 -24.82 54.31 -13.36
C GLY A 1199 -25.36 54.69 -14.76
N GLY A 1200 -25.48 53.72 -15.68
CA GLY A 1200 -25.86 53.90 -17.09
C GLY A 1200 -26.87 52.85 -17.57
N VAL A 1201 -26.39 51.80 -18.25
CA VAL A 1201 -27.18 50.69 -18.82
C VAL A 1201 -27.05 49.44 -17.94
N ALA A 1202 -28.16 48.96 -17.38
CA ALA A 1202 -28.23 47.68 -16.69
C ALA A 1202 -29.17 46.72 -17.45
N VAL A 1203 -28.70 45.51 -17.72
CA VAL A 1203 -29.47 44.42 -18.32
C VAL A 1203 -29.40 43.23 -17.38
N GLY A 1204 -30.54 42.79 -16.86
CA GLY A 1204 -30.67 41.55 -16.10
C GLY A 1204 -31.61 40.60 -16.83
N ALA A 1205 -31.22 39.33 -16.94
CA ALA A 1205 -32.06 38.27 -17.49
C ALA A 1205 -32.01 37.06 -16.57
N VAL A 1206 -33.17 36.60 -16.13
CA VAL A 1206 -33.34 35.37 -15.35
C VAL A 1206 -34.22 34.45 -16.16
N ALA A 1207 -33.78 33.21 -16.37
CA ALA A 1207 -34.55 32.15 -16.98
C ALA A 1207 -34.39 30.87 -16.16
N PHE A 1208 -35.50 30.23 -15.82
CA PHE A 1208 -35.48 28.96 -15.11
C PHE A 1208 -36.47 27.97 -15.74
N GLY A 1209 -36.18 26.68 -15.63
CA GLY A 1209 -37.03 25.59 -16.07
C GLY A 1209 -36.93 24.42 -15.10
N ASN A 1210 -38.06 24.03 -14.52
CA ASN A 1210 -38.18 22.89 -13.62
C ASN A 1210 -39.13 21.88 -14.27
N VAL A 1211 -38.70 20.63 -14.40
CA VAL A 1211 -39.47 19.55 -15.02
C VAL A 1211 -39.41 18.32 -14.13
N ILE A 1212 -40.57 17.78 -13.76
CA ILE A 1212 -40.70 16.45 -13.15
C ILE A 1212 -41.47 15.58 -14.14
N THR A 1213 -40.89 14.44 -14.52
CA THR A 1213 -41.54 13.43 -15.36
C THR A 1213 -41.45 12.09 -14.67
N ASN A 1214 -42.56 11.63 -14.11
CA ASN A 1214 -42.60 10.35 -13.42
C ASN A 1214 -43.46 9.35 -14.19
N THR A 1215 -42.97 8.14 -14.30
CA THR A 1215 -43.74 6.95 -14.69
C THR A 1215 -43.87 6.10 -13.43
N VAL A 1216 -45.07 6.04 -12.85
CA VAL A 1216 -45.34 5.24 -11.64
C VAL A 1216 -46.39 4.21 -11.98
N GLU A 1217 -46.00 2.94 -12.01
CA GLU A 1217 -46.85 1.83 -12.45
C GLU A 1217 -46.77 0.64 -11.48
N SER A 1218 -47.91 -0.01 -11.27
CA SER A 1218 -48.00 -1.27 -10.53
C SER A 1218 -48.92 -2.21 -11.31
N ILE A 1219 -48.36 -3.29 -11.88
CA ILE A 1219 -48.99 -4.04 -12.98
C ILE A 1219 -48.82 -5.56 -12.80
N ILE A 1220 -49.90 -6.30 -13.08
CA ILE A 1220 -49.91 -7.75 -13.27
C ILE A 1220 -50.31 -8.03 -14.73
N GLN A 1221 -49.48 -8.72 -15.53
CA GLN A 1221 -49.66 -8.83 -16.98
C GLN A 1221 -49.27 -10.18 -17.62
N ASN A 1222 -49.42 -10.25 -18.95
CA ASN A 1222 -49.11 -11.38 -19.86
C ASN A 1222 -49.52 -12.79 -19.45
N GLY A 1223 -50.56 -12.92 -18.61
CA GLY A 1223 -51.12 -14.22 -18.23
C GLY A 1223 -50.62 -14.74 -16.89
N SER A 1224 -50.02 -13.88 -16.05
CA SER A 1224 -49.69 -14.20 -14.66
C SER A 1224 -50.88 -14.78 -13.90
N ASP A 1225 -50.63 -15.81 -13.10
CA ASP A 1225 -51.58 -16.43 -12.19
C ASP A 1225 -51.26 -15.99 -10.76
N VAL A 1226 -52.18 -15.28 -10.11
CA VAL A 1226 -51.94 -14.64 -8.81
C VAL A 1226 -53.02 -15.05 -7.83
N GLU A 1227 -52.61 -15.73 -6.77
CA GLU A 1227 -53.47 -16.20 -5.68
C GLU A 1227 -53.06 -15.54 -4.36
N ALA A 1228 -54.04 -14.99 -3.63
CA ALA A 1228 -53.83 -14.41 -2.30
C ALA A 1228 -54.94 -14.91 -1.36
N GLY A 1229 -54.55 -15.53 -0.24
CA GLY A 1229 -55.47 -16.01 0.80
C GLY A 1229 -56.21 -14.88 1.52
N GLY A 1230 -55.59 -13.71 1.57
CA GLY A 1230 -56.11 -12.44 2.09
C GLY A 1230 -56.56 -11.48 1.00
N ALA A 1231 -56.00 -10.26 1.01
CA ALA A 1231 -56.27 -9.21 0.04
C ALA A 1231 -55.17 -9.15 -1.03
N LEU A 1232 -55.59 -8.90 -2.28
CA LEU A 1232 -54.72 -8.43 -3.35
C LEU A 1232 -54.80 -6.90 -3.42
N ALA A 1233 -53.69 -6.21 -3.12
CA ALA A 1233 -53.57 -4.76 -3.16
C ALA A 1233 -52.52 -4.34 -4.20
N VAL A 1234 -52.93 -3.52 -5.17
CA VAL A 1234 -52.05 -3.01 -6.24
C VAL A 1234 -52.19 -1.49 -6.24
N GLY A 1235 -51.12 -0.79 -5.89
CA GLY A 1235 -51.10 0.65 -5.66
C GLY A 1235 -50.00 1.36 -6.44
N ALA A 1236 -50.36 2.49 -7.07
CA ALA A 1236 -49.42 3.42 -7.67
C ALA A 1236 -49.77 4.84 -7.21
N ALA A 1237 -48.80 5.59 -6.69
CA ALA A 1237 -49.00 6.95 -6.19
C ALA A 1237 -47.86 7.89 -6.59
N ASP A 1238 -48.23 9.06 -7.12
CA ASP A 1238 -47.29 10.16 -7.41
C ASP A 1238 -47.71 11.40 -6.60
N ARG A 1239 -46.79 11.91 -5.77
CA ARG A 1239 -46.97 13.08 -4.90
C ARG A 1239 -46.01 14.22 -5.24
N SER A 1240 -45.69 14.41 -6.52
CA SER A 1240 -44.70 15.39 -6.95
C SER A 1240 -45.06 16.87 -6.70
N SER A 1241 -44.05 17.70 -6.47
CA SER A 1241 -44.21 19.15 -6.26
C SER A 1241 -43.10 20.00 -6.88
N ILE A 1242 -43.41 21.24 -7.27
CA ILE A 1242 -42.44 22.23 -7.78
C ILE A 1242 -42.69 23.59 -7.11
N GLY A 1243 -41.66 24.10 -6.42
CA GLY A 1243 -41.58 25.46 -5.88
C GLY A 1243 -40.48 26.28 -6.55
N SER A 1244 -40.79 27.50 -7.03
CA SER A 1244 -39.78 28.34 -7.70
C SER A 1244 -39.95 29.84 -7.46
N ILE A 1245 -38.84 30.55 -7.26
CA ILE A 1245 -38.76 32.01 -7.16
C ILE A 1245 -37.69 32.55 -8.13
N GLY A 1246 -37.99 33.65 -8.81
CA GLY A 1246 -37.14 34.31 -9.81
C GLY A 1246 -37.00 35.81 -9.62
#